data_AF-A0AB39Q348-F1
#
_entry.id   AF-A0AB39Q348-F1
#
_cell.length_a   1.000
_cell.length_b   1.000
_cell.length_c   1.000
_cell.angle_alpha   90.00
_cell.angle_beta   90.00
_cell.angle_gamma   90.00
#
_symmetry.space_group_name_H-M   'P 1'
#
loop_
_entity.id
_entity.type
_entity.pdbx_description
1 polymer ?
#
loop_
_entity_poly.entity_id
_entity_poly.type
_entity_poly.pdbx_seq_one_letter_code
_entity_poly.pdbx_strand_id
1 'polypeptide(L)'
;MNEVNVDVDQRPSVADVAMSVVVIVYNDEARLPTAVRSVLEQTLRGVEVVIVDDHSTDGSYEVARRLAAEHPDRVRAHRLPENSGGCGAPRNHGILKARGAYVLFLDSDDVLERNACRNFLEAAETTGADLVSGLCVRVHVDSRHRKEVRWYPWLYARTRTLDSVSELPDLLVYDTLSTNKCYRRQFLVDSGLDFPVGIHYEDLLFSAQAYTAARRITLIPNRVYDWNVAEKADAKSISNRRAEIANFAHRMEMHRRVDRLLADRGLPELKFRKDVKFLKHDLVLHLRDLPFRDASYRQEFAALARPYLASIDPAAYDEVEPIHAVCAYLLRRSDWDNLLPAVDTLTNRDKVSAPLAEREGRVYWCAEHIDEDPLARRVLDVTELGYHARPVGKLFLRNELTEYRQEDGGGAVRLAGRVTNPLGVIPPGARLTAELEFYARRQGVRFQTFRFPVATVRHEGPHVSWEAAANLSKGLRPLGIVDAVWDVRLHLVVDGERTTTRLTAAGPGLTTGAIPVRPRLTRLVADRVEPQVSARGHLAFRLVPDKKANVLVTRGLQGPPGRLAKAGYRKAKTLRKKATSGDTKLRLYRDVFLRMPAHKRLVVFESHLGRQYSDSPRAIYEEMRRQGIDFEAVWSYTGKPQGFPKDATLVRRWSLPYLRALARAAYWIDNQSYPLKLTKRPGTTYIQTWHGSALKRMGFDEPGWKLMSRAEQAEQQRTLDRFDHFLIRSEHDVRTLAKAFRLPEKALLRVGYPRNDALAQARGATERPPLAAELGIPSDKKVLLYAPTFRQHGGRRFALPFDVERFAEAFGDEYVLLVRAHYLNHVVLPPSVRGRVIDVSDHHDVTPVLALADALITDYSSVMFDYALLDRPMLFFPYDYEEYVHEGRGTYFDLLERAPGPVVRTEDELHSVLGASPLEEQTVKYAAARERFVADFGEYDKGTAARRIVEEFFADWRKA
;
A
#
# COMPACT_ATOMS: atom_id res chain seq x y z
N MET A 1 58.32 -30.33 -54.67
CA MET A 1 57.29 -30.69 -55.65
C MET A 1 56.12 -31.31 -54.90
N ASN A 2 54.90 -30.92 -55.29
CA ASN A 2 53.59 -31.46 -54.93
C ASN A 2 52.91 -30.91 -53.65
N GLU A 3 52.20 -29.80 -53.82
CA GLU A 3 50.71 -29.70 -53.81
C GLU A 3 49.96 -31.05 -53.65
N VAL A 4 48.76 -31.25 -53.07
CA VAL A 4 47.62 -30.43 -52.63
C VAL A 4 46.59 -31.43 -52.07
N ASN A 5 45.81 -31.05 -51.05
CA ASN A 5 44.34 -31.17 -50.93
C ASN A 5 43.92 -31.25 -49.45
N VAL A 6 43.59 -30.09 -48.89
CA VAL A 6 42.65 -30.03 -47.76
C VAL A 6 41.31 -29.69 -48.39
N ASP A 7 40.45 -30.68 -48.45
CA ASP A 7 39.10 -30.59 -49.00
C ASP A 7 38.29 -29.59 -48.17
N VAL A 8 37.86 -28.49 -48.79
CA VAL A 8 36.98 -27.46 -48.24
C VAL A 8 35.59 -27.68 -48.84
N ASP A 9 34.86 -28.69 -48.33
CA ASP A 9 33.41 -28.75 -48.46
C ASP A 9 32.82 -29.49 -47.24
N GLN A 10 32.64 -28.76 -46.14
CA GLN A 10 31.65 -29.12 -45.13
C GLN A 10 30.61 -28.02 -45.06
N ARG A 11 29.68 -28.05 -46.01
CA ARG A 11 28.34 -27.48 -45.80
C ARG A 11 27.73 -28.13 -44.56
N PRO A 12 27.21 -27.36 -43.59
CA PRO A 12 26.56 -27.94 -42.42
C PRO A 12 25.39 -28.81 -42.86
N SER A 13 25.41 -30.06 -42.43
CA SER A 13 24.33 -31.00 -42.73
C SER A 13 23.08 -30.60 -41.94
N VAL A 14 21.92 -31.12 -42.34
CA VAL A 14 20.61 -30.89 -41.69
C VAL A 14 20.61 -31.28 -40.18
N ALA A 15 21.68 -31.93 -39.68
CA ALA A 15 21.88 -32.30 -38.27
C ALA A 15 22.37 -31.16 -37.33
N ASP A 16 22.72 -29.97 -37.84
CA ASP A 16 23.39 -28.91 -37.03
C ASP A 16 22.46 -27.80 -36.46
N VAL A 17 21.14 -27.87 -36.69
CA VAL A 17 20.18 -26.87 -36.18
C VAL A 17 19.66 -27.28 -34.80
N ALA A 18 20.15 -26.61 -33.75
CA ALA A 18 19.70 -26.86 -32.38
C ALA A 18 18.33 -26.22 -32.09
N MET A 19 18.08 -25.00 -32.61
CA MET A 19 16.86 -24.24 -32.32
C MET A 19 16.26 -23.57 -33.55
N SER A 20 14.93 -23.55 -33.63
CA SER A 20 14.16 -22.77 -34.60
C SER A 20 13.42 -21.63 -33.89
N VAL A 21 13.66 -20.39 -34.32
CA VAL A 21 12.84 -19.25 -33.91
C VAL A 21 11.80 -18.97 -34.99
N VAL A 22 10.53 -19.20 -34.64
CA VAL A 22 9.38 -18.89 -35.49
C VAL A 22 9.06 -17.40 -35.34
N VAL A 23 9.24 -16.64 -36.42
CA VAL A 23 8.93 -15.21 -36.47
C VAL A 23 7.62 -15.03 -37.22
N ILE A 24 6.58 -14.52 -36.57
CA ILE A 24 5.30 -14.24 -37.23
C ILE A 24 5.22 -12.76 -37.64
N VAL A 25 4.59 -12.49 -38.78
CA VAL A 25 4.44 -11.13 -39.29
C VAL A 25 3.09 -10.93 -39.99
N TYR A 26 2.47 -9.78 -39.72
CA TYR A 26 1.32 -9.27 -40.47
C TYR A 26 1.39 -7.74 -40.52
N ASN A 27 1.53 -7.18 -41.71
CA ASN A 27 1.61 -5.73 -41.94
C ASN A 27 2.63 -4.99 -41.04
N ASP A 28 3.86 -5.50 -40.96
CA ASP A 28 4.93 -4.95 -40.13
C ASP A 28 6.30 -4.92 -40.84
N GLU A 29 6.31 -4.37 -42.06
CA GLU A 29 7.51 -4.24 -42.89
C GLU A 29 8.68 -3.56 -42.16
N ALA A 30 8.38 -2.55 -41.34
CA ALA A 30 9.39 -1.69 -40.72
C ALA A 30 10.17 -2.37 -39.58
N ARG A 31 9.53 -3.25 -38.80
CA ARG A 31 10.15 -3.85 -37.60
C ARG A 31 10.68 -5.26 -37.83
N LEU A 32 10.13 -6.00 -38.80
CA LEU A 32 10.57 -7.36 -39.12
C LEU A 32 12.11 -7.53 -39.26
N PRO A 33 12.86 -6.64 -39.94
CA PRO A 33 14.32 -6.77 -40.01
C PRO A 33 15.03 -6.72 -38.66
N THR A 34 14.48 -5.97 -37.69
CA THR A 34 15.05 -5.83 -36.35
C THR A 34 14.82 -7.11 -35.54
N ALA A 35 13.62 -7.69 -35.60
CA ALA A 35 13.30 -8.97 -34.98
C ALA A 35 14.21 -10.09 -35.51
N VAL A 36 14.31 -10.24 -36.84
CA VAL A 36 15.16 -11.26 -37.48
C VAL A 36 16.64 -11.06 -37.14
N ARG A 37 17.13 -9.80 -37.12
CA ARG A 37 18.50 -9.50 -36.70
C ARG A 37 18.79 -9.96 -35.27
N SER A 38 17.86 -9.77 -34.34
CA SER A 38 18.02 -10.22 -32.94
C SER A 38 18.23 -11.74 -32.81
N VAL A 39 17.71 -12.52 -33.77
CA VAL A 39 17.93 -13.96 -33.85
C VAL A 39 19.27 -14.28 -34.54
N LEU A 40 19.60 -13.58 -35.62
CA LEU A 40 20.86 -13.80 -36.35
C LEU A 40 22.10 -13.48 -35.50
N GLU A 41 21.98 -12.51 -34.60
CA GLU A 41 23.03 -12.05 -33.66
C GLU A 41 23.13 -12.89 -32.37
N GLN A 42 22.32 -13.95 -32.22
CA GLN A 42 22.41 -14.85 -31.07
C GLN A 42 23.81 -15.44 -30.94
N THR A 43 24.25 -15.63 -29.69
CA THR A 43 25.57 -16.20 -29.41
C THR A 43 25.65 -17.71 -29.63
N LEU A 44 24.51 -18.38 -29.85
CA LEU A 44 24.41 -19.76 -30.30
C LEU A 44 24.39 -19.80 -31.84
N ARG A 45 25.28 -20.58 -32.46
CA ARG A 45 25.42 -20.64 -33.93
C ARG A 45 24.32 -21.47 -34.61
N GLY A 46 23.88 -22.56 -33.99
CA GLY A 46 22.88 -23.50 -34.52
C GLY A 46 21.42 -23.01 -34.38
N VAL A 47 21.15 -21.75 -34.76
CA VAL A 47 19.81 -21.14 -34.69
C VAL A 47 19.34 -20.76 -36.08
N GLU A 48 18.17 -21.29 -36.48
CA GLU A 48 17.45 -20.90 -37.69
C GLU A 48 16.27 -19.95 -37.38
N VAL A 49 15.85 -19.21 -38.41
CA VAL A 49 14.69 -18.32 -38.41
C VAL A 49 13.66 -18.85 -39.40
N VAL A 50 12.43 -19.09 -38.93
CA VAL A 50 11.30 -19.47 -39.76
C VAL A 50 10.29 -18.32 -39.74
N ILE A 51 10.35 -17.47 -40.77
CA ILE A 51 9.42 -16.36 -40.93
C ILE A 51 8.12 -16.86 -41.54
N VAL A 52 6.98 -16.56 -40.91
CA VAL A 52 5.65 -16.91 -41.40
C VAL A 52 4.80 -15.64 -41.53
N ASP A 53 4.53 -15.26 -42.78
CA ASP A 53 3.66 -14.14 -43.13
C ASP A 53 2.18 -14.57 -43.12
N ASP A 54 1.35 -13.86 -42.36
CA ASP A 54 -0.10 -14.07 -42.28
C ASP A 54 -0.85 -13.35 -43.42
N HIS A 55 -0.34 -13.54 -44.65
CA HIS A 55 -0.89 -12.92 -45.84
C HIS A 55 -0.94 -11.38 -45.76
N SER A 56 0.21 -10.75 -45.49
CA SER A 56 0.30 -9.29 -45.42
C SER A 56 -0.12 -8.62 -46.72
N THR A 57 -0.60 -7.39 -46.59
CA THR A 57 -1.04 -6.50 -47.67
C THR A 57 -0.07 -5.34 -47.93
N ASP A 58 0.94 -5.18 -47.08
CA ASP A 58 2.07 -4.27 -47.27
C ASP A 58 3.33 -5.02 -47.78
N GLY A 59 4.51 -4.37 -47.74
CA GLY A 59 5.77 -4.96 -48.19
C GLY A 59 6.40 -6.01 -47.25
N SER A 60 5.69 -6.49 -46.23
CA SER A 60 6.26 -7.40 -45.22
C SER A 60 6.77 -8.72 -45.82
N TYR A 61 6.04 -9.30 -46.78
CA TYR A 61 6.44 -10.58 -47.36
C TYR A 61 7.66 -10.43 -48.30
N GLU A 62 7.75 -9.33 -49.04
CA GLU A 62 8.91 -8.98 -49.85
C GLU A 62 10.16 -8.84 -48.97
N VAL A 63 10.03 -8.19 -47.80
CA VAL A 63 11.10 -8.11 -46.81
C VAL A 63 11.47 -9.49 -46.27
N ALA A 64 10.49 -10.34 -45.95
CA ALA A 64 10.75 -11.72 -45.50
C ALA A 64 11.52 -12.53 -46.55
N ARG A 65 11.12 -12.44 -47.83
CA ARG A 65 11.82 -13.09 -48.95
C ARG A 65 13.24 -12.57 -49.13
N ARG A 66 13.45 -11.25 -49.00
CA ARG A 66 14.78 -10.65 -49.06
C ARG A 66 15.68 -11.17 -47.94
N LEU A 67 15.20 -11.19 -46.70
CA LEU A 67 15.95 -11.71 -45.55
C LEU A 67 16.30 -13.20 -45.71
N ALA A 68 15.40 -14.01 -46.27
CA ALA A 68 15.67 -15.40 -46.61
C ALA A 68 16.72 -15.54 -47.71
N ALA A 69 16.72 -14.67 -48.71
CA ALA A 69 17.72 -14.67 -49.78
C ALA A 69 19.11 -14.18 -49.32
N GLU A 70 19.16 -13.24 -48.37
CA GLU A 70 20.41 -12.74 -47.76
C GLU A 70 21.06 -13.77 -46.84
N HIS A 71 20.26 -14.67 -46.25
CA HIS A 71 20.72 -15.67 -45.27
C HIS A 71 20.11 -17.06 -45.53
N PRO A 72 20.34 -17.67 -46.71
CA PRO A 72 19.61 -18.86 -47.16
C PRO A 72 19.83 -20.11 -46.29
N ASP A 73 20.97 -20.19 -45.61
CA ASP A 73 21.31 -21.32 -44.72
C ASP A 73 20.65 -21.20 -43.33
N ARG A 74 20.10 -20.03 -42.98
CA ARG A 74 19.59 -19.74 -41.63
C ARG A 74 18.18 -19.16 -41.59
N VAL A 75 17.68 -18.59 -42.68
CA VAL A 75 16.40 -17.88 -42.72
C VAL A 75 15.53 -18.48 -43.81
N ARG A 76 14.30 -18.86 -43.46
CA ARG A 76 13.27 -19.33 -44.40
C ARG A 76 12.03 -18.49 -44.25
N ALA A 77 11.40 -18.16 -45.37
CA ALA A 77 10.16 -17.39 -45.41
C ALA A 77 9.02 -18.22 -46.00
N HIS A 78 7.88 -18.21 -45.31
CA HIS A 78 6.64 -18.86 -45.71
C HIS A 78 5.50 -17.83 -45.68
N ARG A 79 4.49 -18.03 -46.51
CA ARG A 79 3.27 -17.21 -46.54
C ARG A 79 2.04 -18.10 -46.49
N LEU A 80 1.08 -17.73 -45.66
CA LEU A 80 -0.22 -18.38 -45.60
C LEU A 80 -1.08 -18.01 -46.83
N PRO A 81 -1.97 -18.91 -47.26
CA PRO A 81 -2.80 -18.68 -48.45
C PRO A 81 -3.76 -17.50 -48.29
N GLU A 82 -4.21 -17.22 -47.06
CA GLU A 82 -5.11 -16.11 -46.69
C GLU A 82 -4.77 -15.60 -45.29
N ASN A 83 -5.30 -14.42 -44.94
CA ASN A 83 -5.10 -13.83 -43.60
C ASN A 83 -5.95 -14.58 -42.57
N SER A 84 -5.31 -15.09 -41.51
CA SER A 84 -5.97 -15.88 -40.47
C SER A 84 -6.68 -15.05 -39.39
N GLY A 85 -6.41 -13.74 -39.32
CA GLY A 85 -6.99 -12.82 -38.34
C GLY A 85 -6.38 -12.91 -36.93
N GLY A 86 -5.27 -13.63 -36.74
CA GLY A 86 -4.60 -13.76 -35.44
C GLY A 86 -3.24 -14.47 -35.50
N CYS A 87 -2.58 -14.60 -34.34
CA CYS A 87 -1.22 -15.13 -34.27
C CYS A 87 -1.14 -16.67 -34.37
N GLY A 88 -2.24 -17.38 -34.12
CA GLY A 88 -2.25 -18.83 -33.95
C GLY A 88 -1.86 -19.62 -35.20
N ALA A 89 -2.50 -19.35 -36.34
CA ALA A 89 -2.22 -20.10 -37.57
C ALA A 89 -0.77 -19.90 -38.09
N PRO A 90 -0.20 -18.69 -38.09
CA PRO A 90 1.21 -18.49 -38.42
C PRO A 90 2.17 -19.26 -37.49
N ARG A 91 1.91 -19.26 -36.16
CA ARG A 91 2.72 -20.01 -35.19
C ARG A 91 2.64 -21.52 -35.43
N ASN A 92 1.44 -22.06 -35.64
CA ASN A 92 1.25 -23.49 -35.96
C ASN A 92 1.98 -23.89 -37.24
N HIS A 93 1.88 -23.09 -38.29
CA HIS A 93 2.64 -23.32 -39.53
C HIS A 93 4.15 -23.30 -39.27
N GLY A 94 4.62 -22.37 -38.42
CA GLY A 94 6.01 -22.31 -37.99
C GLY A 94 6.49 -23.57 -37.28
N ILE A 95 5.69 -24.14 -36.35
CA ILE A 95 6.00 -25.41 -35.67
C ILE A 95 6.22 -26.53 -36.69
N LEU A 96 5.34 -26.65 -37.69
CA LEU A 96 5.45 -27.67 -38.74
C LEU A 96 6.69 -27.49 -39.62
N LYS A 97 7.11 -26.24 -39.86
CA LYS A 97 8.27 -25.92 -40.68
C LYS A 97 9.60 -25.91 -39.92
N ALA A 98 9.58 -25.87 -38.58
CA ALA A 98 10.77 -25.90 -37.74
C ALA A 98 11.56 -27.21 -37.89
N ARG A 99 12.88 -27.10 -38.00
CA ARG A 99 13.83 -28.23 -38.09
C ARG A 99 14.62 -28.45 -36.79
N GLY A 100 14.74 -27.44 -35.95
CA GLY A 100 15.49 -27.49 -34.70
C GLY A 100 14.87 -28.42 -33.67
N ALA A 101 15.72 -28.99 -32.80
CA ALA A 101 15.28 -29.81 -31.67
C ALA A 101 14.38 -29.03 -30.68
N TYR A 102 14.55 -27.70 -30.64
CA TYR A 102 13.75 -26.79 -29.83
C TYR A 102 13.15 -25.65 -30.66
N VAL A 103 12.00 -25.14 -30.23
CA VAL A 103 11.23 -24.06 -30.89
C VAL A 103 11.02 -22.88 -29.94
N LEU A 104 11.14 -21.65 -30.46
CA LEU A 104 10.72 -20.41 -29.80
C LEU A 104 9.81 -19.60 -30.73
N PHE A 105 9.01 -18.71 -30.15
CA PHE A 105 8.16 -17.78 -30.90
C PHE A 105 8.63 -16.34 -30.70
N LEU A 106 8.65 -15.55 -31.77
CA LEU A 106 9.00 -14.14 -31.77
C LEU A 106 8.00 -13.36 -32.63
N ASP A 107 7.43 -12.29 -32.06
CA ASP A 107 6.57 -11.38 -32.79
C ASP A 107 7.42 -10.35 -33.55
N SER A 108 6.96 -9.87 -34.71
CA SER A 108 7.75 -8.99 -35.61
C SER A 108 8.14 -7.64 -35.02
N ASP A 109 7.45 -7.19 -33.97
CA ASP A 109 7.70 -5.92 -33.26
C ASP A 109 8.57 -6.06 -32.01
N ASP A 110 8.97 -7.28 -31.64
CA ASP A 110 9.75 -7.62 -30.46
C ASP A 110 11.18 -8.07 -30.80
N VAL A 111 12.02 -8.27 -29.77
CA VAL A 111 13.40 -8.76 -29.95
C VAL A 111 13.81 -9.78 -28.87
N LEU A 112 14.69 -10.70 -29.22
CA LEU A 112 15.32 -11.61 -28.26
C LEU A 112 16.55 -10.96 -27.60
N GLU A 113 16.79 -11.30 -26.33
CA GLU A 113 18.06 -10.97 -25.67
C GLU A 113 19.20 -11.75 -26.33
N ARG A 114 20.39 -11.16 -26.42
CA ARG A 114 21.54 -11.66 -27.19
C ARG A 114 21.96 -13.10 -26.86
N ASN A 115 21.75 -13.56 -25.62
CA ASN A 115 22.08 -14.91 -25.15
C ASN A 115 20.84 -15.78 -24.90
N ALA A 116 19.64 -15.35 -25.29
CA ALA A 116 18.39 -16.06 -25.01
C ALA A 116 18.44 -17.52 -25.48
N CYS A 117 18.79 -17.77 -26.75
CA CYS A 117 18.84 -19.13 -27.30
C CYS A 117 19.85 -20.02 -26.58
N ARG A 118 21.03 -19.50 -26.26
CA ARG A 118 22.06 -20.24 -25.50
C ARG A 118 21.55 -20.62 -24.11
N ASN A 119 21.00 -19.65 -23.36
CA ASN A 119 20.52 -19.88 -22.00
C ASN A 119 19.35 -20.88 -21.97
N PHE A 120 18.46 -20.84 -22.96
CA PHE A 120 17.40 -21.82 -23.10
C PHE A 120 17.91 -23.22 -23.40
N LEU A 121 18.82 -23.36 -24.38
CA LEU A 121 19.37 -24.65 -24.77
C LEU A 121 20.13 -25.30 -23.61
N GLU A 122 21.02 -24.55 -22.96
CA GLU A 122 21.80 -25.02 -21.81
C GLU A 122 20.88 -25.52 -20.68
N ALA A 123 19.85 -24.76 -20.34
CA ALA A 123 18.90 -25.15 -19.31
C ALA A 123 18.06 -26.38 -19.72
N ALA A 124 17.65 -26.47 -20.99
CA ALA A 124 16.84 -27.57 -21.49
C ALA A 124 17.63 -28.89 -21.52
N GLU A 125 18.89 -28.86 -21.96
CA GLU A 125 19.77 -30.02 -22.03
C GLU A 125 20.24 -30.46 -20.63
N THR A 126 20.59 -29.52 -19.77
CA THR A 126 21.05 -29.82 -18.40
C THR A 126 19.96 -30.50 -17.56
N THR A 127 18.71 -30.06 -17.71
CA THR A 127 17.60 -30.54 -16.88
C THR A 127 16.77 -31.61 -17.57
N GLY A 128 16.90 -31.77 -18.89
CA GLY A 128 16.01 -32.60 -19.70
C GLY A 128 14.58 -32.04 -19.80
N ALA A 129 14.39 -30.73 -19.67
CA ALA A 129 13.07 -30.12 -19.68
C ALA A 129 12.37 -30.27 -21.04
N ASP A 130 11.05 -30.43 -21.00
CA ASP A 130 10.18 -30.35 -22.18
C ASP A 130 9.91 -28.87 -22.54
N LEU A 131 9.92 -28.00 -21.52
CA LEU A 131 9.68 -26.56 -21.63
C LEU A 131 10.64 -25.78 -20.72
N VAL A 132 11.25 -24.72 -21.25
CA VAL A 132 12.04 -23.76 -20.47
C VAL A 132 11.43 -22.36 -20.61
N SER A 133 11.25 -21.64 -19.51
CA SER A 133 10.70 -20.28 -19.49
C SER A 133 11.69 -19.30 -18.85
N GLY A 134 11.81 -18.09 -19.41
CA GLY A 134 12.72 -17.05 -18.93
C GLY A 134 12.03 -15.70 -18.69
N LEU A 135 12.79 -14.75 -18.14
CA LEU A 135 12.27 -13.42 -17.80
C LEU A 135 11.99 -12.58 -19.05
N CYS A 136 10.72 -12.19 -19.22
CA CYS A 136 10.30 -11.18 -20.20
C CYS A 136 10.43 -9.76 -19.62
N VAL A 137 10.85 -8.79 -20.44
CA VAL A 137 10.96 -7.37 -20.07
C VAL A 137 10.16 -6.51 -21.04
N ARG A 138 9.21 -5.73 -20.53
CA ARG A 138 8.50 -4.73 -21.32
C ARG A 138 9.35 -3.48 -21.49
N VAL A 139 9.61 -3.08 -22.73
CA VAL A 139 10.46 -1.93 -23.10
C VAL A 139 9.58 -0.85 -23.72
N HIS A 140 9.39 0.28 -23.02
CA HIS A 140 8.57 1.40 -23.51
C HIS A 140 9.36 2.26 -24.51
N VAL A 141 9.30 1.92 -25.79
CA VAL A 141 10.15 2.47 -26.86
C VAL A 141 9.98 3.98 -27.08
N ASP A 142 8.77 4.51 -26.87
CA ASP A 142 8.45 5.94 -27.07
C ASP A 142 8.72 6.83 -25.84
N SER A 143 9.08 6.22 -24.71
CA SER A 143 9.31 6.96 -23.47
C SER A 143 10.69 7.62 -23.50
N ARG A 144 10.80 8.85 -22.98
CA ARG A 144 12.05 9.66 -22.96
C ARG A 144 13.28 8.92 -22.40
N HIS A 145 13.08 7.88 -21.59
CA HIS A 145 14.13 7.10 -20.93
C HIS A 145 14.07 5.60 -21.24
N ARG A 146 13.30 5.17 -22.26
CA ARG A 146 13.06 3.74 -22.57
C ARG A 146 12.79 2.91 -21.31
N LYS A 147 11.76 3.31 -20.56
CA LYS A 147 11.40 2.67 -19.28
C LYS A 147 11.23 1.16 -19.49
N GLU A 148 11.92 0.38 -18.67
CA GLU A 148 11.80 -1.08 -18.65
C GLU A 148 10.93 -1.55 -17.47
N VAL A 149 10.10 -2.56 -17.68
CA VAL A 149 9.27 -3.20 -16.65
C VAL A 149 9.39 -4.71 -16.77
N ARG A 150 9.98 -5.36 -15.76
CA ARG A 150 10.10 -6.82 -15.71
C ARG A 150 8.73 -7.48 -15.56
N TRP A 151 8.45 -8.50 -16.37
CA TRP A 151 7.20 -9.26 -16.34
C TRP A 151 7.26 -10.31 -15.22
N TYR A 152 6.42 -10.15 -14.19
CA TYR A 152 6.29 -11.05 -13.04
C TYR A 152 7.63 -11.59 -12.47
N PRO A 153 8.53 -10.69 -12.02
CA PRO A 153 9.91 -11.06 -11.69
C PRO A 153 10.06 -12.06 -10.54
N TRP A 154 9.04 -12.25 -9.69
CA TRP A 154 9.10 -13.21 -8.59
C TRP A 154 9.07 -14.67 -9.08
N LEU A 155 8.45 -14.95 -10.23
CA LEU A 155 8.48 -16.28 -10.86
C LEU A 155 9.89 -16.65 -11.34
N TYR A 156 10.67 -15.63 -11.71
CA TYR A 156 12.01 -15.74 -12.31
C TYR A 156 13.13 -15.26 -11.37
N ALA A 157 12.92 -15.33 -10.05
CA ALA A 157 13.89 -14.85 -9.08
C ALA A 157 15.14 -15.75 -8.99
N ARG A 158 15.01 -17.03 -9.34
CA ARG A 158 16.07 -18.05 -9.34
C ARG A 158 15.77 -19.13 -10.36
N THR A 159 16.80 -19.88 -10.76
CA THR A 159 16.60 -21.09 -11.55
C THR A 159 15.84 -22.13 -10.73
N ARG A 160 14.81 -22.76 -11.32
CA ARG A 160 14.04 -23.84 -10.70
C ARG A 160 13.55 -24.81 -11.78
N THR A 161 13.62 -26.10 -11.48
CA THR A 161 13.01 -27.14 -12.31
C THR A 161 11.82 -27.72 -11.54
N LEU A 162 10.71 -27.91 -12.25
CA LEU A 162 9.46 -28.46 -11.76
C LEU A 162 9.18 -29.74 -12.53
N ASP A 163 8.77 -30.80 -11.86
CA ASP A 163 8.24 -32.01 -12.50
C ASP A 163 6.73 -31.87 -12.79
N SER A 164 6.06 -30.88 -12.17
CA SER A 164 4.70 -30.49 -12.53
C SER A 164 4.44 -29.00 -12.26
N VAL A 165 3.59 -28.38 -13.08
CA VAL A 165 3.15 -27.00 -12.85
C VAL A 165 2.38 -26.83 -11.52
N SER A 166 1.84 -27.92 -10.96
CA SER A 166 1.19 -27.92 -9.64
C SER A 166 2.14 -27.55 -8.49
N GLU A 167 3.46 -27.68 -8.66
CA GLU A 167 4.46 -27.23 -7.67
C GLU A 167 4.64 -25.70 -7.62
N LEU A 168 4.14 -25.00 -8.64
CA LEU A 168 4.13 -23.54 -8.72
C LEU A 168 2.91 -23.07 -9.52
N PRO A 169 1.68 -23.14 -8.95
CA PRO A 169 0.44 -22.79 -9.65
C PRO A 169 0.44 -21.38 -10.26
N ASP A 170 1.12 -20.44 -9.58
CA ASP A 170 1.29 -19.05 -10.02
C ASP A 170 1.92 -18.95 -11.42
N LEU A 171 2.72 -19.93 -11.86
CA LEU A 171 3.31 -19.95 -13.20
C LEU A 171 2.23 -20.04 -14.28
N LEU A 172 1.28 -20.98 -14.16
CA LEU A 172 0.16 -21.15 -15.09
C LEU A 172 -0.76 -19.94 -15.08
N VAL A 173 -0.96 -19.36 -13.90
CA VAL A 173 -1.95 -18.32 -13.65
C VAL A 173 -1.48 -16.94 -14.12
N TYR A 174 -0.20 -16.62 -13.96
CA TYR A 174 0.35 -15.31 -14.26
C TYR A 174 1.15 -15.26 -15.55
N ASP A 175 2.07 -16.21 -15.80
CA ASP A 175 2.89 -16.16 -17.00
C ASP A 175 2.31 -16.98 -18.16
N THR A 176 1.34 -16.36 -18.81
CA THR A 176 0.58 -16.94 -19.92
C THR A 176 1.18 -16.62 -21.29
N LEU A 177 2.39 -16.04 -21.36
CA LEU A 177 3.05 -15.73 -22.63
C LEU A 177 3.55 -17.01 -23.31
N SER A 178 3.48 -17.11 -24.63
CA SER A 178 4.12 -18.19 -25.38
C SER A 178 5.56 -17.85 -25.84
N THR A 179 5.90 -16.56 -25.86
CA THR A 179 7.11 -16.03 -26.52
C THR A 179 8.36 -16.02 -25.64
N ASN A 180 8.21 -15.97 -24.32
CA ASN A 180 9.34 -16.03 -23.38
C ASN A 180 9.77 -17.47 -23.04
N LYS A 181 9.45 -18.42 -23.91
CA LYS A 181 9.59 -19.86 -23.70
C LYS A 181 10.29 -20.54 -24.86
N CYS A 182 10.95 -21.62 -24.51
CA CYS A 182 11.54 -22.57 -25.42
C CYS A 182 10.91 -23.94 -25.18
N TYR A 183 10.52 -24.60 -26.26
CA TYR A 183 9.80 -25.87 -26.23
C TYR A 183 10.60 -26.94 -26.98
N ARG A 184 10.72 -28.14 -26.42
CA ARG A 184 11.22 -29.30 -27.18
C ARG A 184 10.25 -29.58 -28.32
N ARG A 185 10.74 -29.59 -29.57
CA ARG A 185 9.89 -29.73 -30.76
C ARG A 185 9.08 -31.02 -30.73
N GLN A 186 9.72 -32.13 -30.36
CA GLN A 186 9.05 -33.43 -30.29
C GLN A 186 7.93 -33.43 -29.23
N PHE A 187 8.12 -32.73 -28.10
CA PHE A 187 7.08 -32.56 -27.09
C PHE A 187 5.86 -31.80 -27.63
N LEU A 188 6.07 -30.73 -28.42
CA LEU A 188 4.96 -30.00 -29.06
C LEU A 188 4.15 -30.92 -29.99
N VAL A 189 4.83 -31.71 -30.81
CA VAL A 189 4.21 -32.61 -31.79
C VAL A 189 3.49 -33.77 -31.12
N ASP A 190 4.15 -34.49 -30.21
CA ASP A 190 3.60 -35.69 -29.55
C ASP A 190 2.40 -35.36 -28.67
N SER A 191 2.42 -34.16 -28.06
CA SER A 191 1.33 -33.69 -27.19
C SER A 191 0.19 -33.00 -27.95
N GLY A 192 0.31 -32.87 -29.29
CA GLY A 192 -0.69 -32.17 -30.12
C GLY A 192 -0.91 -30.72 -29.70
N LEU A 193 0.17 -30.00 -29.35
CA LEU A 193 0.10 -28.63 -28.85
C LEU A 193 0.03 -27.63 -30.01
N ASP A 194 -1.19 -27.15 -30.28
CA ASP A 194 -1.47 -26.13 -31.30
C ASP A 194 -2.09 -24.88 -30.68
N PHE A 195 -1.77 -23.71 -31.25
CA PHE A 195 -2.46 -22.47 -30.94
C PHE A 195 -3.88 -22.49 -31.51
N PRO A 196 -4.91 -22.04 -30.74
CA PRO A 196 -6.25 -21.92 -31.28
C PRO A 196 -6.31 -20.85 -32.41
N VAL A 197 -7.04 -21.16 -33.48
CA VAL A 197 -7.19 -20.31 -34.67
C VAL A 197 -8.56 -19.61 -34.65
N GLY A 198 -8.62 -18.39 -35.18
CA GLY A 198 -9.88 -17.62 -35.30
C GLY A 198 -10.36 -16.96 -34.01
N ILE A 199 -9.54 -16.92 -32.96
CA ILE A 199 -9.88 -16.34 -31.66
C ILE A 199 -8.67 -15.65 -31.03
N HIS A 200 -8.91 -14.54 -30.33
CA HIS A 200 -7.85 -13.79 -29.63
C HIS A 200 -7.51 -14.40 -28.26
N TYR A 201 -6.34 -14.04 -27.71
CA TYR A 201 -5.81 -14.56 -26.44
C TYR A 201 -5.43 -16.04 -26.49
N GLU A 202 -4.98 -16.48 -27.66
CA GLU A 202 -4.54 -17.84 -27.98
C GLU A 202 -3.44 -18.34 -27.04
N ASP A 203 -2.55 -17.45 -26.60
CA ASP A 203 -1.46 -17.75 -25.67
C ASP A 203 -1.96 -18.26 -24.32
N LEU A 204 -3.15 -17.83 -23.89
CA LEU A 204 -3.73 -18.21 -22.60
C LEU A 204 -3.99 -19.73 -22.56
N LEU A 205 -4.58 -20.26 -23.63
CA LEU A 205 -4.88 -21.68 -23.76
C LEU A 205 -3.62 -22.48 -24.11
N PHE A 206 -2.82 -22.03 -25.08
CA PHE A 206 -1.62 -22.73 -25.50
C PHE A 206 -0.63 -22.92 -24.34
N SER A 207 -0.38 -21.87 -23.55
CA SER A 207 0.51 -21.97 -22.39
C SER A 207 -0.04 -22.92 -21.32
N ALA A 208 -1.35 -22.89 -21.06
CA ALA A 208 -1.98 -23.82 -20.12
C ALA A 208 -1.87 -25.28 -20.60
N GLN A 209 -2.08 -25.54 -21.90
CA GLN A 209 -1.89 -26.87 -22.50
C GLN A 209 -0.43 -27.32 -22.37
N ALA A 210 0.53 -26.44 -22.70
CA ALA A 210 1.94 -26.76 -22.60
C ALA A 210 2.38 -27.05 -21.15
N TYR A 211 1.96 -26.24 -20.17
CA TYR A 211 2.31 -26.46 -18.77
C TYR A 211 1.68 -27.74 -18.19
N THR A 212 0.46 -28.08 -18.58
CA THR A 212 -0.23 -29.27 -18.07
C THR A 212 0.17 -30.56 -18.79
N ALA A 213 0.79 -30.46 -19.97
CA ALA A 213 1.33 -31.59 -20.71
C ALA A 213 2.82 -31.85 -20.42
N ALA A 214 3.60 -30.83 -20.07
CA ALA A 214 5.03 -30.97 -19.83
C ALA A 214 5.32 -31.85 -18.59
N ARG A 215 6.26 -32.81 -18.74
CA ARG A 215 6.74 -33.64 -17.62
C ARG A 215 7.82 -32.96 -16.81
N ARG A 216 8.47 -31.95 -17.41
CA ARG A 216 9.50 -31.17 -16.76
C ARG A 216 9.56 -29.75 -17.32
N ILE A 217 9.47 -28.77 -16.42
CA ILE A 217 9.47 -27.34 -16.72
C ILE A 217 10.66 -26.70 -16.01
N THR A 218 11.49 -25.94 -16.72
CA THR A 218 12.58 -25.18 -16.09
C THR A 218 12.37 -23.68 -16.23
N LEU A 219 12.53 -22.95 -15.13
CA LEU A 219 12.49 -21.50 -15.08
C LEU A 219 13.92 -20.97 -14.92
N ILE A 220 14.29 -19.95 -15.71
CA ILE A 220 15.59 -19.29 -15.62
C ILE A 220 15.45 -17.79 -15.33
N PRO A 221 16.31 -17.19 -14.49
CA PRO A 221 16.23 -15.76 -14.15
C PRO A 221 16.68 -14.83 -15.27
N ASN A 222 17.29 -15.39 -16.32
CA ASN A 222 17.84 -14.65 -17.45
C ASN A 222 16.73 -13.89 -18.18
N ARG A 223 17.02 -12.63 -18.55
CA ARG A 223 16.24 -11.88 -19.54
C ARG A 223 16.38 -12.60 -20.87
N VAL A 224 15.27 -12.97 -21.48
CA VAL A 224 15.25 -13.74 -22.74
C VAL A 224 14.47 -13.05 -23.84
N TYR A 225 13.48 -12.23 -23.48
CA TYR A 225 12.53 -11.65 -24.42
C TYR A 225 12.23 -10.19 -24.06
N ASP A 226 12.34 -9.31 -25.05
CA ASP A 226 12.03 -7.89 -24.92
C ASP A 226 10.73 -7.58 -25.66
N TRP A 227 9.68 -7.38 -24.86
CA TRP A 227 8.37 -6.98 -25.35
C TRP A 227 8.32 -5.47 -25.54
N ASN A 228 8.41 -5.01 -26.78
CA ASN A 228 8.39 -3.60 -27.13
C ASN A 228 6.98 -3.03 -27.03
N VAL A 229 6.83 -1.92 -26.31
CA VAL A 229 5.54 -1.24 -26.10
C VAL A 229 5.63 0.20 -26.59
N ALA A 230 4.91 0.51 -27.67
CA ALA A 230 4.71 1.86 -28.17
C ALA A 230 3.46 2.49 -27.54
N GLU A 231 3.63 3.56 -26.75
CA GLU A 231 2.51 4.24 -26.07
C GLU A 231 1.71 5.14 -27.02
N LYS A 232 2.28 5.50 -28.18
CA LYS A 232 1.69 6.42 -29.16
C LYS A 232 1.35 5.75 -30.50
N ALA A 233 1.21 4.43 -30.53
CA ALA A 233 0.81 3.73 -31.75
C ALA A 233 -0.59 4.18 -32.21
N ASP A 234 -0.75 4.39 -33.52
CA ASP A 234 -2.02 4.81 -34.13
C ASP A 234 -3.13 3.75 -33.96
N ALA A 235 -2.76 2.48 -33.81
CA ALA A 235 -3.64 1.38 -33.41
C ALA A 235 -3.25 0.84 -32.03
N LYS A 236 -4.23 0.76 -31.11
CA LYS A 236 -4.04 0.10 -29.80
C LYS A 236 -3.96 -1.42 -30.02
N SER A 237 -3.06 -2.10 -29.30
CA SER A 237 -3.03 -3.57 -29.29
C SER A 237 -4.38 -4.16 -28.90
N ILE A 238 -4.67 -5.37 -29.38
CA ILE A 238 -5.96 -6.07 -29.20
C ILE A 238 -6.40 -6.06 -27.73
N SER A 239 -5.49 -6.41 -26.82
CA SER A 239 -5.69 -6.42 -25.36
C SER A 239 -6.04 -5.05 -24.75
N ASN A 240 -5.74 -3.95 -25.46
CA ASN A 240 -6.04 -2.57 -25.06
C ASN A 240 -7.32 -2.01 -25.71
N ARG A 241 -7.94 -2.73 -26.65
CA ARG A 241 -9.24 -2.40 -27.28
C ARG A 241 -10.43 -2.91 -26.46
N ARG A 242 -10.43 -2.63 -25.14
CA ARG A 242 -11.46 -3.07 -24.18
C ARG A 242 -12.86 -2.46 -24.39
N ALA A 243 -13.02 -1.61 -25.41
CA ALA A 243 -14.31 -1.06 -25.82
C ALA A 243 -15.06 -2.02 -26.77
N GLU A 244 -14.35 -2.93 -27.43
CA GLU A 244 -14.95 -3.90 -28.34
C GLU A 244 -15.37 -5.12 -27.53
N ILE A 245 -16.68 -5.38 -27.45
CA ILE A 245 -17.23 -6.47 -26.64
C ILE A 245 -16.74 -7.86 -27.09
N ALA A 246 -16.47 -8.03 -28.39
CA ALA A 246 -15.89 -9.25 -28.95
C ALA A 246 -14.57 -9.66 -28.27
N ASN A 247 -13.73 -8.69 -27.87
CA ASN A 247 -12.49 -8.99 -27.13
C ASN A 247 -12.80 -9.60 -25.75
N PHE A 248 -13.85 -9.15 -25.07
CA PHE A 248 -14.26 -9.75 -23.80
C PHE A 248 -14.86 -11.14 -24.02
N ALA A 249 -15.69 -11.32 -25.06
CA ALA A 249 -16.26 -12.61 -25.42
C ALA A 249 -15.18 -13.67 -25.70
N HIS A 250 -14.17 -13.33 -26.51
CA HIS A 250 -13.02 -14.21 -26.79
C HIS A 250 -12.25 -14.57 -25.53
N ARG A 251 -12.03 -13.60 -24.62
CA ARG A 251 -11.36 -13.85 -23.34
C ARG A 251 -12.16 -14.81 -22.46
N MET A 252 -13.48 -14.65 -22.36
CA MET A 252 -14.35 -15.56 -21.60
C MET A 252 -14.32 -16.97 -22.18
N GLU A 253 -14.34 -17.10 -23.50
CA GLU A 253 -14.23 -18.39 -24.18
C GLU A 253 -12.88 -19.07 -23.90
N MET A 254 -11.77 -18.33 -23.95
CA MET A 254 -10.45 -18.88 -23.57
C MET A 254 -10.42 -19.37 -22.12
N HIS A 255 -10.99 -18.60 -21.19
CA HIS A 255 -11.11 -19.05 -19.81
C HIS A 255 -11.93 -20.34 -19.67
N ARG A 256 -13.07 -20.46 -20.36
CA ARG A 256 -13.87 -21.71 -20.35
C ARG A 256 -13.10 -22.91 -20.90
N ARG A 257 -12.30 -22.73 -21.96
CA ARG A 257 -11.46 -23.80 -22.51
C ARG A 257 -10.35 -24.22 -21.56
N VAL A 258 -9.72 -23.28 -20.87
CA VAL A 258 -8.73 -23.58 -19.82
C VAL A 258 -9.39 -24.31 -18.65
N ASP A 259 -10.59 -23.91 -18.22
CA ASP A 259 -11.32 -24.59 -17.15
C ASP A 259 -11.64 -26.04 -17.52
N ARG A 260 -12.07 -26.28 -18.76
CA ARG A 260 -12.31 -27.63 -19.28
C ARG A 260 -11.04 -28.46 -19.31
N LEU A 261 -9.94 -27.89 -19.83
CA LEU A 261 -8.62 -28.53 -19.83
C LEU A 261 -8.20 -28.97 -18.42
N LEU A 262 -8.32 -28.08 -17.42
CA LEU A 262 -7.93 -28.38 -16.05
C LEU A 262 -8.85 -29.44 -15.42
N ALA A 263 -10.14 -29.42 -15.73
CA ALA A 263 -11.09 -30.44 -15.29
C ALA A 263 -10.78 -31.81 -15.90
N ASP A 264 -10.57 -31.88 -17.22
CA ASP A 264 -10.26 -33.11 -17.97
C ASP A 264 -8.94 -33.75 -17.49
N ARG A 265 -8.01 -32.93 -17.01
CA ARG A 265 -6.73 -33.37 -16.44
C ARG A 265 -6.78 -33.67 -14.93
N GLY A 266 -7.91 -33.47 -14.26
CA GLY A 266 -8.06 -33.70 -12.82
C GLY A 266 -7.24 -32.73 -11.96
N LEU A 267 -7.17 -31.45 -12.33
CA LEU A 267 -6.35 -30.41 -11.68
C LEU A 267 -7.22 -29.32 -11.01
N PRO A 268 -8.08 -29.66 -10.02
CA PRO A 268 -9.00 -28.71 -9.41
C PRO A 268 -8.30 -27.57 -8.66
N GLU A 269 -7.15 -27.83 -8.03
CA GLU A 269 -6.37 -26.81 -7.33
C GLU A 269 -5.87 -25.71 -8.29
N LEU A 270 -5.40 -26.09 -9.47
CA LEU A 270 -4.99 -25.10 -10.48
C LEU A 270 -6.18 -24.29 -11.00
N LYS A 271 -7.35 -24.92 -11.14
CA LYS A 271 -8.59 -24.20 -11.48
C LYS A 271 -8.95 -23.20 -10.37
N PHE A 272 -8.89 -23.59 -9.10
CA PHE A 272 -9.15 -22.72 -7.95
C PHE A 272 -8.22 -21.49 -7.96
N ARG A 273 -6.91 -21.68 -8.10
CA ARG A 273 -5.93 -20.58 -8.19
C ARG A 273 -6.19 -19.63 -9.37
N LYS A 274 -6.62 -20.18 -10.50
CA LYS A 274 -7.02 -19.39 -11.67
C LYS A 274 -8.35 -18.66 -11.44
N ASP A 275 -9.32 -19.23 -10.74
CA ASP A 275 -10.56 -18.56 -10.35
C ASP A 275 -10.29 -17.34 -9.45
N VAL A 276 -9.40 -17.48 -8.45
CA VAL A 276 -8.94 -16.36 -7.61
C VAL A 276 -8.30 -15.26 -8.46
N LYS A 277 -7.42 -15.61 -9.41
CA LYS A 277 -6.78 -14.62 -10.30
C LYS A 277 -7.79 -13.97 -11.25
N PHE A 278 -8.80 -14.70 -11.72
CA PHE A 278 -9.85 -14.12 -12.55
C PHE A 278 -10.58 -13.00 -11.80
N LEU A 279 -11.04 -13.28 -10.57
CA LEU A 279 -11.73 -12.32 -9.72
C LEU A 279 -10.86 -11.10 -9.38
N LYS A 280 -9.57 -11.33 -9.06
CA LYS A 280 -8.63 -10.29 -8.63
C LYS A 280 -8.06 -9.44 -9.77
N HIS A 281 -7.93 -9.99 -10.97
CA HIS A 281 -7.18 -9.36 -12.05
C HIS A 281 -8.00 -9.25 -13.35
N ASP A 282 -8.39 -10.38 -13.94
CA ASP A 282 -8.98 -10.39 -15.29
C ASP A 282 -10.30 -9.63 -15.34
N LEU A 283 -11.18 -9.89 -14.38
CA LEU A 283 -12.47 -9.20 -14.27
C LEU A 283 -12.28 -7.71 -13.95
N VAL A 284 -11.38 -7.40 -13.02
CA VAL A 284 -11.10 -6.03 -12.55
C VAL A 284 -10.63 -5.10 -13.67
N LEU A 285 -9.90 -5.62 -14.66
CA LEU A 285 -9.49 -4.85 -15.84
C LEU A 285 -10.69 -4.26 -16.60
N HIS A 286 -11.79 -5.01 -16.68
CA HIS A 286 -13.00 -4.59 -17.38
C HIS A 286 -13.99 -3.86 -16.47
N LEU A 287 -14.10 -4.24 -15.20
CA LEU A 287 -14.97 -3.56 -14.22
C LEU A 287 -14.71 -2.05 -14.19
N ARG A 288 -13.44 -1.63 -14.20
CA ARG A 288 -13.04 -0.22 -14.16
C ARG A 288 -13.51 0.61 -15.34
N ASP A 289 -13.81 -0.03 -16.47
CA ASP A 289 -14.29 0.67 -17.66
C ASP A 289 -15.82 0.81 -17.67
N LEU A 290 -16.56 -0.04 -16.95
CA LEU A 290 -18.04 -0.10 -16.95
C LEU A 290 -18.73 1.24 -16.68
N PRO A 291 -18.28 2.11 -15.75
CA PRO A 291 -18.91 3.40 -15.51
C PRO A 291 -18.92 4.31 -16.75
N PHE A 292 -18.00 4.10 -17.69
CA PHE A 292 -17.88 4.88 -18.92
C PHE A 292 -18.54 4.22 -20.14
N ARG A 293 -19.20 3.08 -19.95
CA ARG A 293 -19.95 2.37 -21.00
C ARG A 293 -21.43 2.66 -20.86
N ASP A 294 -22.15 2.61 -21.99
CA ASP A 294 -23.60 2.75 -22.01
C ASP A 294 -24.30 1.49 -21.43
N ALA A 295 -25.62 1.58 -21.27
CA ALA A 295 -26.42 0.49 -20.73
C ALA A 295 -26.40 -0.77 -21.62
N SER A 296 -26.35 -0.60 -22.94
CA SER A 296 -26.34 -1.71 -23.90
C SER A 296 -25.09 -2.57 -23.74
N TYR A 297 -23.91 -1.92 -23.76
CA TYR A 297 -22.63 -2.59 -23.53
C TYR A 297 -22.58 -3.28 -22.17
N ARG A 298 -23.09 -2.62 -21.11
CA ARG A 298 -23.13 -3.20 -19.76
C ARG A 298 -23.97 -4.47 -19.71
N GLN A 299 -25.14 -4.48 -20.34
CA GLN A 299 -26.01 -5.66 -20.41
C GLN A 299 -25.35 -6.82 -21.16
N GLU A 300 -24.73 -6.54 -22.31
CA GLU A 300 -24.00 -7.56 -23.08
C GLU A 300 -22.80 -8.12 -22.31
N PHE A 301 -22.04 -7.25 -21.64
CA PHE A 301 -20.94 -7.64 -20.76
C PHE A 301 -21.40 -8.57 -19.63
N ALA A 302 -22.50 -8.23 -18.95
CA ALA A 302 -23.06 -9.06 -17.90
C ALA A 302 -23.58 -10.41 -18.44
N ALA A 303 -24.22 -10.43 -19.62
CA ALA A 303 -24.67 -11.67 -20.25
C ALA A 303 -23.51 -12.65 -20.50
N LEU A 304 -22.33 -12.14 -20.87
CA LEU A 304 -21.12 -12.95 -21.06
C LEU A 304 -20.46 -13.39 -19.74
N ALA A 305 -20.43 -12.51 -18.74
CA ALA A 305 -19.71 -12.73 -17.48
C ALA A 305 -20.48 -13.63 -16.49
N ARG A 306 -21.80 -13.47 -16.39
CA ARG A 306 -22.63 -14.13 -15.35
C ARG A 306 -22.53 -15.66 -15.36
N PRO A 307 -22.65 -16.36 -16.51
CA PRO A 307 -22.52 -17.82 -16.52
C PRO A 307 -21.15 -18.28 -16.05
N TYR A 308 -20.10 -17.50 -16.36
CA TYR A 308 -18.75 -17.82 -15.94
C TYR A 308 -18.55 -17.60 -14.43
N LEU A 309 -19.05 -16.48 -13.89
CA LEU A 309 -19.04 -16.21 -12.44
C LEU A 309 -19.82 -17.26 -11.64
N ALA A 310 -20.88 -17.83 -12.21
CA ALA A 310 -21.62 -18.92 -11.58
C ALA A 310 -20.84 -20.24 -11.52
N SER A 311 -19.79 -20.40 -12.34
CA SER A 311 -18.91 -21.58 -12.36
C SER A 311 -17.63 -21.44 -11.51
N ILE A 312 -17.44 -20.28 -10.89
CA ILE A 312 -16.32 -20.02 -9.98
C ILE A 312 -16.61 -20.64 -8.62
N ASP A 313 -15.60 -21.27 -8.03
CA ASP A 313 -15.68 -21.79 -6.67
C ASP A 313 -16.04 -20.67 -5.67
N PRO A 314 -17.11 -20.83 -4.86
CA PRO A 314 -17.49 -19.85 -3.85
C PRO A 314 -16.36 -19.47 -2.89
N ALA A 315 -15.44 -20.39 -2.55
CA ALA A 315 -14.31 -20.10 -1.67
C ALA A 315 -13.27 -19.16 -2.32
N ALA A 316 -13.25 -19.05 -3.66
CA ALA A 316 -12.33 -18.13 -4.34
C ALA A 316 -12.68 -16.65 -4.09
N TYR A 317 -13.91 -16.35 -3.66
CA TYR A 317 -14.34 -15.00 -3.26
C TYR A 317 -13.69 -14.55 -1.95
N ASP A 318 -13.35 -15.50 -1.06
CA ASP A 318 -12.73 -15.21 0.25
C ASP A 318 -11.21 -14.93 0.11
N GLU A 319 -10.60 -15.35 -1.01
CA GLU A 319 -9.17 -15.17 -1.33
C GLU A 319 -8.83 -13.83 -2.02
N VAL A 320 -9.83 -12.97 -2.27
CA VAL A 320 -9.64 -11.67 -2.92
C VAL A 320 -10.02 -10.52 -2.00
N GLU A 321 -9.51 -9.31 -2.30
CA GLU A 321 -9.91 -8.11 -1.55
C GLU A 321 -11.45 -7.98 -1.53
N PRO A 322 -12.06 -7.59 -0.39
CA PRO A 322 -13.52 -7.58 -0.24
C PRO A 322 -14.26 -6.87 -1.38
N ILE A 323 -13.74 -5.73 -1.84
CA ILE A 323 -14.40 -4.98 -2.93
C ILE A 323 -14.34 -5.69 -4.29
N HIS A 324 -13.36 -6.56 -4.54
CA HIS A 324 -13.34 -7.41 -5.75
C HIS A 324 -14.47 -8.43 -5.68
N ALA A 325 -14.62 -9.09 -4.53
CA ALA A 325 -15.66 -10.09 -4.28
C ALA A 325 -17.06 -9.46 -4.41
N VAL A 326 -17.29 -8.31 -3.76
CA VAL A 326 -18.52 -7.50 -3.88
C VAL A 326 -18.85 -7.19 -5.34
N CYS A 327 -17.89 -6.65 -6.11
CA CYS A 327 -18.13 -6.33 -7.52
C CYS A 327 -18.48 -7.57 -8.35
N ALA A 328 -17.78 -8.69 -8.13
CA ALA A 328 -18.03 -9.92 -8.85
C ALA A 328 -19.41 -10.51 -8.52
N TYR A 329 -19.82 -10.50 -7.24
CA TYR A 329 -21.12 -10.98 -6.81
C TYR A 329 -22.27 -10.11 -7.39
N LEU A 330 -22.17 -8.79 -7.28
CA LEU A 330 -23.20 -7.88 -7.79
C LEU A 330 -23.30 -7.95 -9.33
N LEU A 331 -22.19 -8.14 -10.03
CA LEU A 331 -22.19 -8.42 -11.48
C LEU A 331 -22.88 -9.76 -11.80
N ARG A 332 -22.66 -10.81 -11.00
CA ARG A 332 -23.36 -12.10 -11.15
C ARG A 332 -24.88 -11.93 -11.04
N ARG A 333 -25.34 -11.03 -10.18
CA ARG A 333 -26.76 -10.68 -9.97
C ARG A 333 -27.29 -9.60 -10.93
N SER A 334 -26.45 -8.99 -11.77
CA SER A 334 -26.79 -7.81 -12.58
C SER A 334 -27.33 -6.61 -11.76
N ASP A 335 -26.91 -6.49 -10.50
CA ASP A 335 -27.34 -5.40 -9.62
C ASP A 335 -26.48 -4.16 -9.90
N TRP A 336 -26.88 -3.39 -10.93
CA TRP A 336 -26.12 -2.23 -11.40
C TRP A 336 -26.09 -1.08 -10.40
N ASP A 337 -27.17 -0.92 -9.64
CA ASP A 337 -27.33 0.17 -8.68
C ASP A 337 -26.34 0.03 -7.53
N ASN A 338 -26.06 -1.20 -7.09
CA ASN A 338 -25.04 -1.49 -6.09
C ASN A 338 -23.64 -1.73 -6.69
N LEU A 339 -23.55 -2.27 -7.91
CA LEU A 339 -22.28 -2.58 -8.59
C LEU A 339 -21.50 -1.34 -8.99
N LEU A 340 -22.13 -0.33 -9.61
CA LEU A 340 -21.42 0.87 -10.07
C LEU A 340 -20.77 1.66 -8.91
N PRO A 341 -21.44 1.86 -7.76
CA PRO A 341 -20.78 2.31 -6.54
C PRO A 341 -19.56 1.45 -6.13
N ALA A 342 -19.70 0.12 -6.17
CA ALA A 342 -18.61 -0.79 -5.78
C ALA A 342 -17.40 -0.64 -6.70
N VAL A 343 -17.65 -0.50 -8.01
CA VAL A 343 -16.62 -0.23 -9.03
C VAL A 343 -15.94 1.13 -8.79
N ASP A 344 -16.67 2.15 -8.31
CA ASP A 344 -16.08 3.43 -7.95
C ASP A 344 -15.12 3.29 -6.75
N THR A 345 -15.48 2.51 -5.73
CA THR A 345 -14.57 2.18 -4.61
C THR A 345 -13.38 1.33 -5.04
N LEU A 346 -13.60 0.36 -5.95
CA LEU A 346 -12.54 -0.44 -6.58
C LEU A 346 -11.53 0.43 -7.33
N THR A 347 -12.00 1.49 -8.00
CA THR A 347 -11.16 2.43 -8.75
C THR A 347 -10.51 3.47 -7.84
N ASN A 348 -11.24 3.91 -6.82
CA ASN A 348 -10.86 4.94 -5.86
C ASN A 348 -10.80 4.33 -4.46
N ARG A 349 -9.68 3.65 -4.16
CA ARG A 349 -9.44 3.00 -2.85
C ARG A 349 -9.80 3.92 -1.68
N ASP A 350 -10.40 3.34 -0.65
CA ASP A 350 -10.89 4.00 0.58
C ASP A 350 -12.11 4.92 0.39
N LYS A 351 -12.60 5.11 -0.84
CA LYS A 351 -13.84 5.85 -1.08
C LYS A 351 -15.04 5.01 -0.64
N VAL A 352 -15.95 5.58 0.13
CA VAL A 352 -17.23 4.94 0.48
C VAL A 352 -18.30 5.42 -0.48
N SER A 353 -18.74 4.51 -1.35
CA SER A 353 -19.57 4.85 -2.50
C SER A 353 -21.02 4.40 -2.40
N ALA A 354 -21.35 3.51 -1.46
CA ALA A 354 -22.70 3.03 -1.20
C ALA A 354 -23.21 3.51 0.17
N PRO A 355 -24.53 3.65 0.37
CA PRO A 355 -25.13 3.97 1.67
C PRO A 355 -24.84 2.92 2.75
N LEU A 356 -24.47 1.68 2.38
CA LEU A 356 -24.28 0.56 3.30
C LEU A 356 -25.55 0.20 4.09
N ALA A 357 -25.61 -1.03 4.56
CA ALA A 357 -26.71 -1.52 5.39
C ALA A 357 -26.16 -2.09 6.70
N GLU A 358 -26.87 -1.88 7.80
CA GLU A 358 -26.55 -2.52 9.08
C GLU A 358 -27.60 -3.60 9.39
N ARG A 359 -27.14 -4.83 9.67
CA ARG A 359 -27.97 -5.96 10.09
C ARG A 359 -27.22 -6.78 11.12
N GLU A 360 -27.86 -7.04 12.26
CA GLU A 360 -27.32 -7.92 13.31
C GLU A 360 -25.87 -7.57 13.69
N GLY A 361 -25.58 -6.29 13.94
CA GLY A 361 -24.24 -5.88 14.33
C GLY A 361 -23.19 -5.87 13.21
N ARG A 362 -23.57 -6.17 11.98
CA ARG A 362 -22.68 -6.21 10.81
C ARG A 362 -23.05 -5.17 9.76
N VAL A 363 -22.05 -4.71 9.03
CA VAL A 363 -22.16 -3.72 7.96
C VAL A 363 -22.02 -4.42 6.62
N TYR A 364 -23.04 -4.32 5.78
CA TYR A 364 -23.07 -4.87 4.44
C TYR A 364 -22.97 -3.78 3.39
N TRP A 365 -22.43 -4.12 2.21
CA TRP A 365 -22.34 -3.20 1.08
C TRP A 365 -23.72 -2.66 0.68
N CYS A 366 -24.72 -3.54 0.69
CA CYS A 366 -26.12 -3.25 0.42
C CYS A 366 -27.03 -4.22 1.20
N ALA A 367 -28.32 -3.91 1.33
CA ALA A 367 -29.27 -4.75 2.08
C ALA A 367 -29.85 -5.88 1.21
N GLU A 368 -29.78 -5.73 -0.10
CA GLU A 368 -30.31 -6.68 -1.06
C GLU A 368 -29.49 -7.98 -1.04
N HIS A 369 -30.16 -9.11 -1.31
CA HIS A 369 -29.60 -10.46 -1.44
C HIS A 369 -29.08 -11.14 -0.15
N ILE A 370 -28.79 -10.41 0.93
CA ILE A 370 -28.16 -10.98 2.15
C ILE A 370 -29.03 -12.00 2.90
N ASP A 371 -30.35 -11.93 2.73
CA ASP A 371 -31.31 -12.85 3.36
C ASP A 371 -31.62 -14.07 2.47
N GLU A 372 -31.25 -14.03 1.18
CA GLU A 372 -31.61 -15.04 0.17
C GLU A 372 -30.45 -15.97 -0.20
N ASP A 373 -29.21 -15.47 -0.14
CA ASP A 373 -28.02 -16.19 -0.62
C ASP A 373 -26.91 -16.16 0.45
N PRO A 374 -26.51 -17.33 1.01
CA PRO A 374 -25.42 -17.42 1.98
C PRO A 374 -24.08 -16.88 1.46
N LEU A 375 -23.82 -16.95 0.15
CA LEU A 375 -22.64 -16.34 -0.44
C LEU A 375 -22.73 -14.82 -0.39
N ALA A 376 -23.90 -14.24 -0.65
CA ALA A 376 -24.11 -12.79 -0.54
C ALA A 376 -23.85 -12.30 0.88
N ARG A 377 -24.39 -13.01 1.88
CA ARG A 377 -24.19 -12.66 3.29
C ARG A 377 -22.70 -12.63 3.66
N ARG A 378 -21.88 -13.53 3.14
CA ARG A 378 -20.44 -13.49 3.37
C ARG A 378 -19.73 -12.42 2.55
N VAL A 379 -20.00 -12.37 1.24
CA VAL A 379 -19.25 -11.52 0.28
C VAL A 379 -19.60 -10.04 0.42
N LEU A 380 -20.84 -9.72 0.79
CA LEU A 380 -21.29 -8.35 0.97
C LEU A 380 -20.98 -7.80 2.37
N ASP A 381 -20.52 -8.63 3.32
CA ASP A 381 -20.06 -8.16 4.63
C ASP A 381 -18.78 -7.33 4.46
N VAL A 382 -18.91 -6.04 4.77
CA VAL A 382 -17.84 -5.05 4.73
C VAL A 382 -17.58 -4.42 6.10
N THR A 383 -18.05 -5.07 7.18
CA THR A 383 -17.79 -4.69 8.58
C THR A 383 -16.30 -4.50 8.79
N GLU A 384 -15.53 -5.43 8.24
CA GLU A 384 -14.09 -5.44 8.38
C GLU A 384 -13.41 -4.24 7.69
N LEU A 385 -14.07 -3.51 6.78
CA LEU A 385 -13.52 -2.27 6.19
C LEU A 385 -13.58 -1.07 7.16
N GLY A 386 -14.35 -1.17 8.24
CA GLY A 386 -14.38 -0.20 9.35
C GLY A 386 -14.97 1.15 8.96
N TYR A 387 -15.92 1.19 8.03
CA TYR A 387 -16.55 2.44 7.60
C TYR A 387 -17.44 3.05 8.69
N HIS A 388 -18.11 2.22 9.49
CA HIS A 388 -18.97 2.61 10.61
C HIS A 388 -18.24 3.23 11.81
N ALA A 389 -16.95 2.91 11.97
CA ALA A 389 -16.14 3.40 13.08
C ALA A 389 -15.47 4.75 12.81
N ARG A 390 -15.49 5.23 11.56
CA ARG A 390 -14.79 6.47 11.16
C ARG A 390 -15.72 7.68 11.26
N PRO A 391 -15.29 8.80 11.86
CA PRO A 391 -16.07 10.03 11.83
C PRO A 391 -16.15 10.60 10.40
N VAL A 392 -17.16 11.43 10.13
CA VAL A 392 -17.50 11.91 8.78
C VAL A 392 -16.33 12.64 8.08
N GLY A 393 -15.49 13.37 8.82
CA GLY A 393 -14.31 14.05 8.28
C GLY A 393 -13.14 13.12 7.92
N LYS A 394 -13.22 11.85 8.32
CA LYS A 394 -12.26 10.78 7.95
C LYS A 394 -12.79 9.87 6.85
N LEU A 395 -14.08 9.97 6.51
CA LEU A 395 -14.68 9.25 5.41
C LEU A 395 -14.44 9.97 4.08
N PHE A 396 -13.93 9.24 3.08
CA PHE A 396 -13.86 9.74 1.71
C PHE A 396 -15.15 9.38 0.98
N LEU A 397 -16.18 10.20 1.16
CA LEU A 397 -17.52 9.92 0.62
C LEU A 397 -17.56 10.11 -0.90
N ARG A 398 -18.27 9.23 -1.62
CA ARG A 398 -18.57 9.47 -3.04
C ARG A 398 -19.44 10.72 -3.18
N ASN A 399 -19.07 11.56 -4.15
CA ASN A 399 -19.91 12.66 -4.62
C ASN A 399 -20.18 12.43 -6.09
N GLU A 400 -21.38 11.99 -6.40
CA GLU A 400 -21.86 11.80 -7.75
C GLU A 400 -22.30 13.14 -8.34
N LEU A 401 -21.81 13.45 -9.53
CA LEU A 401 -22.25 14.62 -10.30
C LEU A 401 -23.53 14.24 -11.07
N THR A 402 -24.66 14.81 -10.65
CA THR A 402 -25.98 14.53 -11.22
C THR A 402 -26.38 15.52 -12.31
N GLU A 403 -25.89 16.75 -12.24
CA GLU A 403 -26.10 17.76 -13.29
C GLU A 403 -24.81 18.53 -13.59
N TYR A 404 -24.58 18.77 -14.88
CA TYR A 404 -23.64 19.76 -15.37
C TYR A 404 -24.31 20.54 -16.50
N ARG A 405 -24.35 21.86 -16.40
CA ARG A 405 -24.86 22.75 -17.45
C ARG A 405 -24.03 24.02 -17.57
N GLN A 406 -23.68 24.43 -18.78
CA GLN A 406 -23.10 25.75 -19.03
C GLN A 406 -24.24 26.78 -19.12
N GLU A 407 -24.11 27.90 -18.40
CA GLU A 407 -25.13 28.97 -18.42
C GLU A 407 -25.03 29.84 -19.68
N ASP A 408 -26.15 30.45 -20.05
CA ASP A 408 -26.24 31.40 -21.17
C ASP A 408 -25.30 32.59 -20.94
N GLY A 409 -24.47 32.92 -21.95
CA GLY A 409 -23.37 33.89 -21.81
C GLY A 409 -21.99 33.25 -21.57
N GLY A 410 -21.92 31.92 -21.49
CA GLY A 410 -20.72 31.10 -21.75
C GLY A 410 -19.65 31.06 -20.65
N GLY A 411 -19.73 31.91 -19.62
CA GLY A 411 -18.68 32.05 -18.60
C GLY A 411 -18.91 31.32 -17.27
N ALA A 412 -20.10 30.78 -17.02
CA ALA A 412 -20.48 30.13 -15.77
C ALA A 412 -21.03 28.72 -16.00
N VAL A 413 -20.90 27.86 -14.98
CA VAL A 413 -21.42 26.50 -14.98
C VAL A 413 -22.28 26.25 -13.76
N ARG A 414 -23.43 25.61 -13.96
CA ARG A 414 -24.26 25.04 -12.91
C ARG A 414 -23.87 23.58 -12.71
N LEU A 415 -23.64 23.22 -11.46
CA LEU A 415 -23.23 21.89 -11.02
C LEU A 415 -24.19 21.45 -9.92
N ALA A 416 -24.72 20.24 -10.04
CA ALA A 416 -25.46 19.58 -8.98
C ALA A 416 -24.89 18.20 -8.72
N GLY A 417 -24.97 17.75 -7.48
CA GLY A 417 -24.51 16.43 -7.13
C GLY A 417 -25.09 15.88 -5.86
N ARG A 418 -24.69 14.66 -5.56
CA ARG A 418 -25.18 13.84 -4.47
C ARG A 418 -24.01 13.19 -3.75
N VAL A 419 -23.84 13.51 -2.48
CA VAL A 419 -22.85 12.88 -1.59
C VAL A 419 -23.49 11.68 -0.91
N THR A 420 -22.83 10.52 -0.92
CA THR A 420 -23.28 9.33 -0.20
C THR A 420 -23.20 9.56 1.31
N ASN A 421 -24.26 9.22 2.04
CA ASN A 421 -24.34 9.26 3.49
C ASN A 421 -24.40 7.82 4.06
N PRO A 422 -23.24 7.15 4.22
CA PRO A 422 -23.23 5.75 4.63
C PRO A 422 -23.73 5.60 6.06
N LEU A 423 -24.59 4.62 6.34
CA LEU A 423 -25.12 4.30 7.67
C LEU A 423 -25.77 5.49 8.39
N GLY A 424 -26.19 6.52 7.66
CA GLY A 424 -26.73 7.74 8.25
C GLY A 424 -25.74 8.53 9.12
N VAL A 425 -24.42 8.41 8.88
CA VAL A 425 -23.38 9.14 9.65
C VAL A 425 -23.58 10.66 9.68
N ILE A 426 -24.27 11.21 8.68
CA ILE A 426 -24.82 12.56 8.69
C ILE A 426 -26.28 12.46 9.15
N PRO A 427 -26.64 12.97 10.34
CA PRO A 427 -28.02 12.90 10.83
C PRO A 427 -28.93 13.94 10.13
N PRO A 428 -30.26 13.71 10.06
CA PRO A 428 -31.20 14.62 9.40
C PRO A 428 -31.21 16.06 9.93
N GLY A 429 -30.83 16.27 11.20
CA GLY A 429 -30.77 17.58 11.85
C GLY A 429 -29.41 18.30 11.77
N ALA A 430 -28.42 17.71 11.07
CA ALA A 430 -27.07 18.28 10.99
C ALA A 430 -27.06 19.65 10.31
N ARG A 431 -26.21 20.57 10.79
CA ARG A 431 -25.94 21.84 10.13
C ARG A 431 -24.98 21.61 8.96
N LEU A 432 -25.49 21.77 7.74
CA LEU A 432 -24.74 21.53 6.51
C LEU A 432 -24.35 22.83 5.83
N THR A 433 -23.07 22.97 5.48
CA THR A 433 -22.58 24.00 4.55
C THR A 433 -21.58 23.38 3.59
N ALA A 434 -21.44 23.93 2.39
CA ALA A 434 -20.48 23.42 1.43
C ALA A 434 -19.83 24.50 0.54
N GLU A 435 -18.65 24.16 0.01
CA GLU A 435 -17.88 24.99 -0.89
C GLU A 435 -17.26 24.12 -2.00
N LEU A 436 -17.34 24.56 -3.25
CA LEU A 436 -16.64 23.93 -4.37
C LEU A 436 -15.24 24.52 -4.53
N GLU A 437 -14.22 23.66 -4.51
CA GLU A 437 -12.82 24.02 -4.73
C GLU A 437 -12.32 23.48 -6.07
N PHE A 438 -11.77 24.38 -6.89
CA PHE A 438 -11.05 24.10 -8.13
C PHE A 438 -9.56 24.18 -7.83
N TYR A 439 -8.91 23.03 -7.68
CA TYR A 439 -7.52 22.93 -7.24
C TYR A 439 -6.58 22.50 -8.39
N ALA A 440 -5.54 23.29 -8.65
CA ALA A 440 -4.56 22.98 -9.70
C ALA A 440 -3.67 21.78 -9.33
N ARG A 441 -3.57 20.77 -10.22
CA ARG A 441 -2.76 19.55 -10.02
C ARG A 441 -1.26 19.83 -9.81
N ARG A 442 -0.73 20.94 -10.35
CA ARG A 442 0.71 21.23 -10.35
C ARG A 442 1.13 21.93 -9.05
N GLN A 443 1.88 21.23 -8.19
CA GLN A 443 2.42 21.79 -6.95
C GLN A 443 3.46 22.91 -7.22
N GLY A 444 3.40 23.99 -6.42
CA GLY A 444 4.42 25.04 -6.38
C GLY A 444 3.98 26.43 -6.86
N VAL A 445 2.73 26.61 -7.27
CA VAL A 445 2.17 27.92 -7.64
C VAL A 445 1.02 28.24 -6.68
N ARG A 446 1.29 29.07 -5.67
CA ARG A 446 0.39 29.35 -4.52
C ARG A 446 -0.91 30.09 -4.88
N PHE A 447 -1.17 30.37 -6.16
CA PHE A 447 -2.23 31.27 -6.66
C PHE A 447 -3.16 30.63 -7.71
N GLN A 448 -3.40 29.31 -7.65
CA GLN A 448 -4.20 28.60 -8.66
C GLN A 448 -5.33 27.72 -8.10
N THR A 449 -5.73 27.96 -6.85
CA THR A 449 -6.91 27.33 -6.25
C THR A 449 -8.02 28.37 -6.16
N PHE A 450 -9.23 28.00 -6.58
CA PHE A 450 -10.39 28.88 -6.63
C PHE A 450 -11.57 28.21 -5.94
N ARG A 451 -12.41 29.01 -5.29
CA ARG A 451 -13.51 28.51 -4.48
C ARG A 451 -14.80 29.23 -4.83
N PHE A 452 -15.89 28.48 -4.85
CA PHE A 452 -17.23 28.96 -5.13
C PHE A 452 -18.18 28.46 -4.05
N PRO A 453 -19.06 29.31 -3.51
CA PRO A 453 -20.05 28.88 -2.54
C PRO A 453 -21.04 27.89 -3.18
N VAL A 454 -21.51 26.94 -2.37
CA VAL A 454 -22.61 26.04 -2.75
C VAL A 454 -23.90 26.69 -2.28
N ALA A 455 -24.84 26.89 -3.20
CA ALA A 455 -26.06 27.66 -2.93
C ALA A 455 -27.07 26.88 -2.09
N THR A 456 -27.18 25.57 -2.35
CA THR A 456 -28.12 24.68 -1.68
C THR A 456 -27.41 23.41 -1.24
N VAL A 457 -27.62 22.99 0.00
CA VAL A 457 -27.20 21.67 0.52
C VAL A 457 -28.37 21.11 1.33
N ARG A 458 -28.83 19.89 1.03
CA ARG A 458 -29.99 19.27 1.68
C ARG A 458 -29.69 17.83 2.08
N HIS A 459 -30.17 17.44 3.25
CA HIS A 459 -30.17 16.06 3.70
C HIS A 459 -31.33 15.30 3.05
N GLU A 460 -31.06 14.13 2.49
CA GLU A 460 -32.02 13.29 1.77
C GLU A 460 -31.88 11.82 2.22
N GLY A 461 -31.72 11.57 3.54
CA GLY A 461 -31.59 10.22 4.09
C GLY A 461 -30.25 9.57 3.74
N PRO A 462 -30.19 8.58 2.83
CA PRO A 462 -28.95 7.95 2.37
C PRO A 462 -28.01 8.88 1.60
N HIS A 463 -28.42 10.13 1.34
CA HIS A 463 -27.64 11.08 0.57
C HIS A 463 -27.72 12.52 1.11
N VAL A 464 -26.75 13.34 0.68
CA VAL A 464 -26.78 14.80 0.80
C VAL A 464 -26.69 15.40 -0.60
N SER A 465 -27.76 16.07 -1.04
CA SER A 465 -27.80 16.75 -2.34
C SER A 465 -27.24 18.16 -2.23
N TRP A 466 -26.64 18.66 -3.32
CA TRP A 466 -26.10 20.00 -3.39
C TRP A 466 -26.19 20.61 -4.78
N GLU A 467 -26.29 21.93 -4.83
CA GLU A 467 -26.30 22.73 -6.07
C GLU A 467 -25.40 23.96 -5.95
N ALA A 468 -24.65 24.25 -7.01
CA ALA A 468 -23.76 25.40 -7.06
C ALA A 468 -23.67 25.99 -8.47
N ALA A 469 -23.46 27.31 -8.53
CA ALA A 469 -23.10 28.03 -9.75
C ALA A 469 -21.65 28.55 -9.62
N ALA A 470 -20.80 28.20 -10.58
CA ALA A 470 -19.40 28.58 -10.61
C ALA A 470 -19.10 29.44 -11.85
N ASN A 471 -18.87 30.74 -11.64
CA ASN A 471 -18.47 31.66 -12.71
C ASN A 471 -16.96 31.52 -12.99
N LEU A 472 -16.61 30.55 -13.86
CA LEU A 472 -15.22 30.22 -14.16
C LEU A 472 -14.50 31.34 -14.93
N SER A 473 -15.20 32.09 -15.77
CA SER A 473 -14.57 33.19 -16.54
C SER A 473 -14.07 34.33 -15.66
N LYS A 474 -14.79 34.64 -14.56
CA LYS A 474 -14.39 35.66 -13.57
C LYS A 474 -13.45 35.09 -12.50
N GLY A 475 -13.75 33.89 -12.01
CA GLY A 475 -13.06 33.26 -10.89
C GLY A 475 -11.74 32.60 -11.27
N LEU A 476 -11.69 31.87 -12.39
CA LEU A 476 -10.53 31.11 -12.82
C LEU A 476 -9.58 32.00 -13.65
N ARG A 477 -8.50 32.48 -13.04
CA ARG A 477 -7.50 33.35 -13.69
C ARG A 477 -6.15 32.64 -13.87
N PRO A 478 -5.95 31.83 -14.92
CA PRO A 478 -4.71 31.08 -15.13
C PRO A 478 -3.53 31.99 -15.48
N LEU A 479 -2.29 31.50 -15.31
CA LEU A 479 -1.08 32.27 -15.65
C LEU A 479 -0.74 32.23 -17.16
N GLY A 480 -1.45 31.44 -17.97
CA GLY A 480 -1.36 31.43 -19.44
C GLY A 480 -0.30 30.51 -20.06
N ILE A 481 0.84 30.25 -19.38
CA ILE A 481 2.01 29.57 -20.00
C ILE A 481 2.16 28.10 -19.55
N VAL A 482 1.16 27.54 -18.86
CA VAL A 482 1.26 26.23 -18.19
C VAL A 482 0.08 25.38 -18.58
N ASP A 483 0.33 24.18 -19.13
CA ASP A 483 -0.64 23.09 -19.14
C ASP A 483 -1.11 22.85 -17.70
N ALA A 484 -2.31 23.35 -17.40
CA ALA A 484 -2.89 23.31 -16.08
C ALA A 484 -4.20 22.52 -16.14
N VAL A 485 -4.35 21.63 -15.16
CA VAL A 485 -5.57 20.88 -14.91
C VAL A 485 -6.02 21.21 -13.50
N TRP A 486 -7.28 21.64 -13.37
CA TRP A 486 -7.94 21.87 -12.08
C TRP A 486 -8.85 20.70 -11.77
N ASP A 487 -8.59 20.00 -10.67
CA ASP A 487 -9.52 19.02 -10.13
C ASP A 487 -10.60 19.74 -9.34
N VAL A 488 -11.84 19.24 -9.39
CA VAL A 488 -12.96 19.80 -8.63
C VAL A 488 -13.21 18.97 -7.38
N ARG A 489 -13.35 19.65 -6.24
CA ARG A 489 -13.66 19.07 -4.94
C ARG A 489 -14.83 19.78 -4.31
N LEU A 490 -15.63 19.04 -3.56
CA LEU A 490 -16.61 19.61 -2.64
C LEU A 490 -16.04 19.49 -1.22
N HIS A 491 -16.03 20.60 -0.51
CA HIS A 491 -15.81 20.64 0.92
C HIS A 491 -17.17 20.72 1.60
N LEU A 492 -17.60 19.63 2.23
CA LEU A 492 -18.84 19.57 3.00
C LEU A 492 -18.48 19.71 4.48
N VAL A 493 -19.13 20.63 5.17
CA VAL A 493 -19.01 20.83 6.61
C VAL A 493 -20.31 20.36 7.25
N VAL A 494 -20.20 19.42 8.18
CA VAL A 494 -21.28 18.79 8.93
C VAL A 494 -21.03 19.10 10.40
N ASP A 495 -21.88 19.91 11.03
CA ASP A 495 -21.76 20.30 12.45
C ASP A 495 -20.36 20.81 12.85
N GLY A 496 -19.69 21.51 11.93
CA GLY A 496 -18.34 22.05 12.13
C GLY A 496 -17.19 21.12 11.72
N GLU A 497 -17.46 19.84 11.46
CA GLU A 497 -16.47 18.89 10.92
C GLU A 497 -16.46 18.92 9.39
N ARG A 498 -15.27 19.03 8.79
CA ARG A 498 -15.12 19.10 7.32
C ARG A 498 -14.72 17.76 6.72
N THR A 499 -15.50 17.28 5.77
CA THR A 499 -15.12 16.23 4.82
C THR A 499 -14.84 16.82 3.43
N THR A 500 -14.02 16.13 2.62
CA THR A 500 -13.65 16.56 1.27
C THR A 500 -13.82 15.44 0.29
N THR A 501 -14.63 15.67 -0.74
CA THR A 501 -14.96 14.69 -1.76
C THR A 501 -14.67 15.22 -3.17
N ARG A 502 -14.49 14.31 -4.14
CA ARG A 502 -14.27 14.63 -5.55
C ARG A 502 -15.51 14.29 -6.36
N LEU A 503 -15.89 15.18 -7.26
CA LEU A 503 -17.06 15.03 -8.11
C LEU A 503 -16.78 13.90 -9.12
N THR A 504 -17.58 12.83 -9.04
CA THR A 504 -17.49 11.62 -9.85
C THR A 504 -18.60 11.66 -10.90
N ALA A 505 -18.25 11.59 -12.18
CA ALA A 505 -19.23 11.66 -13.26
C ALA A 505 -20.15 10.41 -13.23
N ALA A 506 -21.46 10.62 -13.33
CA ALA A 506 -22.47 9.54 -13.29
C ALA A 506 -22.55 8.70 -14.58
N GLY A 507 -22.00 9.17 -15.71
CA GLY A 507 -22.03 8.43 -16.97
C GLY A 507 -21.25 9.07 -18.13
N PRO A 508 -21.19 8.38 -19.29
CA PRO A 508 -20.56 8.89 -20.49
C PRO A 508 -21.43 9.99 -21.11
N GLY A 509 -21.07 11.26 -20.92
CA GLY A 509 -21.87 12.36 -21.49
C GLY A 509 -21.74 13.72 -20.83
N LEU A 510 -20.61 14.05 -20.21
CA LEU A 510 -20.32 15.44 -19.86
C LEU A 510 -19.99 16.24 -21.13
N THR A 511 -20.95 16.38 -22.05
CA THR A 511 -20.81 17.24 -23.23
C THR A 511 -21.06 18.66 -22.81
N THR A 512 -20.01 19.47 -22.71
CA THR A 512 -20.14 20.93 -22.62
C THR A 512 -18.95 21.64 -23.22
N GLY A 513 -19.26 22.75 -23.88
CA GLY A 513 -18.33 23.53 -24.68
C GLY A 513 -17.19 24.16 -23.88
N ALA A 514 -16.22 24.68 -24.61
CA ALA A 514 -15.09 25.38 -24.04
C ALA A 514 -15.54 26.69 -23.38
N ILE A 515 -15.11 26.91 -22.13
CA ILE A 515 -15.46 28.10 -21.34
C ILE A 515 -14.32 29.11 -21.45
N PRO A 516 -14.57 30.35 -21.90
CA PRO A 516 -13.55 31.38 -21.98
C PRO A 516 -13.07 31.78 -20.58
N VAL A 517 -11.76 31.86 -20.40
CA VAL A 517 -11.10 32.31 -19.18
C VAL A 517 -10.07 33.39 -19.52
N ARG A 518 -9.80 34.30 -18.58
CA ARG A 518 -8.85 35.40 -18.81
C ARG A 518 -7.51 35.11 -18.11
N PRO A 519 -6.43 34.81 -18.86
CA PRO A 519 -5.12 34.61 -18.24
C PRO A 519 -4.52 35.91 -17.70
N ARG A 520 -3.73 35.83 -16.63
CA ARG A 520 -3.11 37.00 -15.97
C ARG A 520 -1.93 37.61 -16.74
N LEU A 521 -1.17 36.82 -17.51
CA LEU A 521 0.08 37.27 -18.12
C LEU A 521 0.01 37.46 -19.64
N THR A 522 -0.75 36.63 -20.38
CA THR A 522 -0.84 36.73 -21.84
C THR A 522 -2.02 35.91 -22.38
N ARG A 523 -2.73 36.44 -23.39
CA ARG A 523 -3.80 35.73 -24.15
C ARG A 523 -3.25 34.83 -25.26
N LEU A 524 -1.95 34.86 -25.54
CA LEU A 524 -1.34 34.24 -26.73
C LEU A 524 -1.10 32.72 -26.60
N VAL A 525 -1.38 32.10 -25.43
CA VAL A 525 -0.90 30.73 -25.15
C VAL A 525 -2.00 29.79 -24.62
N ALA A 526 -3.06 30.28 -23.97
CA ALA A 526 -4.32 29.56 -23.75
C ALA A 526 -5.38 30.45 -23.09
N ASP A 527 -6.63 30.41 -23.55
CA ASP A 527 -7.72 31.29 -23.13
C ASP A 527 -9.05 30.57 -22.85
N ARG A 528 -9.08 29.24 -22.88
CA ARG A 528 -10.28 28.44 -22.60
C ARG A 528 -10.02 27.27 -21.67
N VAL A 529 -11.04 26.89 -20.91
CA VAL A 529 -11.04 25.63 -20.16
C VAL A 529 -12.12 24.70 -20.65
N GLU A 530 -11.78 23.42 -20.74
CA GLU A 530 -12.69 22.34 -21.13
C GLU A 530 -12.86 21.36 -19.98
N PRO A 531 -14.10 20.93 -19.67
CA PRO A 531 -14.33 19.85 -18.72
C PRO A 531 -13.80 18.53 -19.30
N GLN A 532 -13.23 17.71 -18.44
CA GLN A 532 -12.77 16.37 -18.77
C GLN A 532 -13.00 15.44 -17.59
N VAL A 533 -13.25 14.16 -17.88
CA VAL A 533 -13.31 13.12 -16.87
C VAL A 533 -11.96 12.41 -16.81
N SER A 534 -11.36 12.36 -15.63
CA SER A 534 -10.12 11.62 -15.43
C SER A 534 -10.35 10.12 -15.55
N ALA A 535 -9.27 9.33 -15.74
CA ALA A 535 -9.34 7.87 -15.72
C ALA A 535 -9.87 7.27 -14.38
N ARG A 536 -10.00 8.09 -13.33
CA ARG A 536 -10.61 7.70 -12.05
C ARG A 536 -12.08 8.13 -11.90
N GLY A 537 -12.68 8.62 -12.98
CA GLY A 537 -14.08 9.06 -13.01
C GLY A 537 -14.32 10.48 -12.48
N HIS A 538 -13.29 11.22 -12.06
CA HIS A 538 -13.49 12.56 -11.50
C HIS A 538 -13.54 13.66 -12.56
N LEU A 539 -14.43 14.64 -12.35
CA LEU A 539 -14.49 15.89 -13.10
C LEU A 539 -13.23 16.74 -12.85
N ALA A 540 -12.64 17.21 -13.93
CA ALA A 540 -11.56 18.20 -13.92
C ALA A 540 -11.74 19.17 -15.09
N PHE A 541 -11.08 20.31 -15.01
CA PHE A 541 -11.04 21.30 -16.09
C PHE A 541 -9.61 21.42 -16.60
N ARG A 542 -9.43 21.30 -17.91
CA ARG A 542 -8.14 21.42 -18.58
C ARG A 542 -8.05 22.76 -19.29
N LEU A 543 -6.94 23.47 -19.11
CA LEU A 543 -6.62 24.64 -19.92
C LEU A 543 -6.26 24.19 -21.35
N VAL A 544 -6.93 24.75 -22.35
CA VAL A 544 -6.68 24.46 -23.77
C VAL A 544 -6.38 25.74 -24.56
N PRO A 545 -5.46 25.68 -25.53
CA PRO A 545 -5.13 26.80 -26.40
C PRO A 545 -6.09 26.92 -27.60
N ASP A 546 -6.26 28.14 -28.11
CA ASP A 546 -6.84 28.37 -29.43
C ASP A 546 -5.93 27.77 -30.53
N LYS A 547 -6.51 26.99 -31.45
CA LYS A 547 -5.81 26.19 -32.47
C LYS A 547 -4.86 27.02 -33.34
N LYS A 548 -5.14 28.32 -33.55
CA LYS A 548 -4.30 29.21 -34.39
C LYS A 548 -3.01 29.70 -33.72
N ALA A 549 -2.98 29.86 -32.40
CA ALA A 549 -1.82 30.42 -31.68
C ALA A 549 -0.75 29.35 -31.35
N ASN A 550 -1.14 28.08 -31.32
CA ASN A 550 -0.32 26.97 -30.85
C ASN A 550 0.90 26.69 -31.77
N VAL A 551 0.79 26.94 -33.08
CA VAL A 551 1.88 26.68 -34.05
C VAL A 551 3.06 27.65 -33.88
N LEU A 552 2.80 28.92 -33.52
CA LEU A 552 3.85 29.94 -33.34
C LEU A 552 4.59 29.79 -32.01
N VAL A 553 3.87 29.49 -30.92
CA VAL A 553 4.42 29.43 -29.57
C VAL A 553 5.24 28.14 -29.34
N THR A 554 4.85 27.02 -29.97
CA THR A 554 5.61 25.77 -29.91
C THR A 554 6.99 25.92 -30.56
N ARG A 555 7.10 26.71 -31.66
CA ARG A 555 8.39 27.10 -32.25
C ARG A 555 9.22 27.99 -31.32
N GLY A 556 8.61 28.95 -30.64
CA GLY A 556 9.30 29.86 -29.71
C GLY A 556 9.81 29.19 -28.41
N LEU A 557 9.04 28.25 -27.85
CA LEU A 557 9.40 27.53 -26.61
C LEU A 557 10.43 26.40 -26.82
N GLN A 558 10.59 25.91 -28.06
CA GLN A 558 11.66 24.99 -28.45
C GLN A 558 12.95 25.71 -28.90
N GLY A 559 12.85 27.03 -29.14
CA GLY A 559 13.98 27.90 -29.45
C GLY A 559 14.94 28.16 -28.27
N PRO A 560 16.09 28.80 -28.53
CA PRO A 560 17.16 29.03 -27.55
C PRO A 560 16.71 29.68 -26.22
N PRO A 561 15.82 30.69 -26.20
CA PRO A 561 15.41 31.36 -24.96
C PRO A 561 14.58 30.45 -24.03
N GLY A 562 13.70 29.62 -24.60
CA GLY A 562 12.87 28.68 -23.84
C GLY A 562 13.67 27.55 -23.18
N ARG A 563 14.80 27.15 -23.79
CA ARG A 563 15.75 26.19 -23.19
C ARG A 563 16.49 26.78 -21.99
N LEU A 564 16.91 28.05 -22.07
CA LEU A 564 17.62 28.74 -20.98
C LEU A 564 16.74 28.94 -19.74
N ALA A 565 15.49 29.35 -19.90
CA ALA A 565 14.54 29.48 -18.78
C ALA A 565 14.24 28.12 -18.10
N LYS A 566 14.07 27.05 -18.89
CA LYS A 566 13.91 25.67 -18.37
C LYS A 566 15.17 25.19 -17.67
N ALA A 567 16.36 25.50 -18.18
CA ALA A 567 17.64 25.16 -17.57
C ALA A 567 17.84 25.90 -16.23
N GLY A 568 17.54 27.20 -16.17
CA GLY A 568 17.59 28.00 -14.94
C GLY A 568 16.63 27.49 -13.87
N TYR A 569 15.37 27.20 -14.23
CA TYR A 569 14.39 26.61 -13.31
C TYR A 569 14.81 25.22 -12.82
N ARG A 570 15.35 24.37 -13.69
CA ARG A 570 15.91 23.05 -13.30
C ARG A 570 17.10 23.22 -12.37
N LYS A 571 18.01 24.14 -12.65
CA LYS A 571 19.17 24.45 -11.81
C LYS A 571 18.72 24.93 -10.43
N ALA A 572 17.74 25.84 -10.36
CA ALA A 572 17.13 26.31 -9.11
C ALA A 572 16.40 25.20 -8.34
N LYS A 573 15.66 24.30 -9.03
CA LYS A 573 15.01 23.14 -8.41
C LYS A 573 16.02 22.14 -7.87
N THR A 574 17.11 21.89 -8.59
CA THR A 574 18.21 21.02 -8.17
C THR A 574 19.01 21.63 -7.03
N LEU A 575 19.27 22.94 -7.06
CA LEU A 575 19.87 23.71 -5.96
C LEU A 575 18.99 23.66 -4.71
N ARG A 576 17.67 23.87 -4.84
CA ARG A 576 16.72 23.73 -3.74
C ARG A 576 16.70 22.30 -3.20
N LYS A 577 16.68 21.28 -4.07
CA LYS A 577 16.72 19.86 -3.68
C LYS A 577 18.03 19.50 -2.97
N LYS A 578 19.17 20.07 -3.39
CA LYS A 578 20.48 19.96 -2.71
C LYS A 578 20.51 20.73 -1.38
N ALA A 579 19.92 21.91 -1.31
CA ALA A 579 19.86 22.72 -0.09
C ALA A 579 18.97 22.10 0.99
N THR A 580 17.91 21.37 0.59
CA THR A 580 17.00 20.67 1.50
C THR A 580 17.33 19.19 1.70
N SER A 581 18.44 18.69 1.14
CA SER A 581 18.84 17.28 1.31
C SER A 581 19.26 16.99 2.75
N GLY A 582 19.13 15.73 3.17
CA GLY A 582 19.56 15.29 4.51
C GLY A 582 21.04 15.60 4.76
N ASP A 583 21.90 15.37 3.77
CA ASP A 583 23.35 15.59 3.89
C ASP A 583 23.71 17.07 4.08
N THR A 584 23.02 17.98 3.41
CA THR A 584 23.25 19.42 3.60
C THR A 584 22.82 19.89 4.99
N LYS A 585 21.72 19.35 5.52
CA LYS A 585 21.30 19.63 6.89
C LYS A 585 22.28 19.07 7.93
N LEU A 586 22.81 17.87 7.71
CA LEU A 586 23.83 17.28 8.58
C LEU A 586 25.14 18.06 8.55
N ARG A 587 25.58 18.53 7.37
CA ARG A 587 26.72 19.46 7.27
C ARG A 587 26.47 20.75 8.02
N LEU A 588 25.30 21.37 7.85
CA LEU A 588 24.97 22.60 8.59
C LEU A 588 24.95 22.39 10.10
N TYR A 589 24.41 21.26 10.56
CA TYR A 589 24.45 20.88 11.97
C TYR A 589 25.88 20.80 12.50
N ARG A 590 26.74 20.06 11.82
CA ARG A 590 28.14 19.83 12.22
C ARG A 590 29.01 21.08 12.10
N ASP A 591 28.93 21.77 10.98
CA ASP A 591 29.90 22.80 10.59
C ASP A 591 29.47 24.20 11.05
N VAL A 592 28.18 24.40 11.37
CA VAL A 592 27.64 25.70 11.82
C VAL A 592 27.01 25.58 13.21
N PHE A 593 25.98 24.77 13.39
CA PHE A 593 25.20 24.81 14.63
C PHE A 593 25.97 24.32 15.86
N LEU A 594 26.80 23.27 15.75
CA LEU A 594 27.65 22.81 16.86
C LEU A 594 28.72 23.84 17.27
N ARG A 595 29.12 24.73 16.35
CA ARG A 595 30.10 25.80 16.63
C ARG A 595 29.48 27.05 17.25
N MET A 596 28.15 27.17 17.26
CA MET A 596 27.47 28.26 17.94
C MET A 596 27.64 28.14 19.47
N PRO A 597 27.51 29.23 20.24
CA PRO A 597 27.51 29.16 21.69
C PRO A 597 26.36 28.27 22.22
N ALA A 598 26.69 27.43 23.21
CA ALA A 598 25.70 26.65 23.94
C ALA A 598 24.72 27.58 24.66
N HIS A 599 23.46 27.15 24.78
CA HIS A 599 22.41 27.87 25.46
C HIS A 599 22.17 27.24 26.83
N LYS A 600 22.70 27.89 27.87
CA LYS A 600 22.82 27.30 29.22
C LYS A 600 21.49 26.87 29.85
N ARG A 601 20.37 27.49 29.48
CA ARG A 601 19.02 27.20 30.02
C ARG A 601 18.06 26.55 29.00
N LEU A 602 18.58 26.01 27.89
CA LEU A 602 17.74 25.37 26.85
C LEU A 602 17.62 23.85 27.09
N VAL A 603 16.38 23.36 27.16
CA VAL A 603 16.05 21.94 27.27
C VAL A 603 15.23 21.50 26.07
N VAL A 604 15.66 20.42 25.41
CA VAL A 604 14.94 19.82 24.28
C VAL A 604 14.28 18.52 24.73
N PHE A 605 12.96 18.49 24.59
CA PHE A 605 12.11 17.36 24.93
C PHE A 605 11.58 16.66 23.68
N GLU A 606 11.51 15.34 23.74
CA GLU A 606 10.90 14.52 22.71
C GLU A 606 10.30 13.25 23.31
N SER A 607 9.10 12.87 22.85
CA SER A 607 8.45 11.61 23.22
C SER A 607 8.02 10.84 21.97
N HIS A 608 8.35 9.54 21.92
CA HIS A 608 8.09 8.61 20.82
C HIS A 608 8.43 9.20 19.44
N LEU A 609 9.67 9.70 19.29
CA LEU A 609 10.18 10.30 18.04
C LEU A 609 9.38 11.56 17.61
N GLY A 610 8.84 12.28 18.58
CA GLY A 610 8.05 13.51 18.41
C GLY A 610 6.61 13.24 17.97
N ARG A 611 6.10 12.01 18.07
CA ARG A 611 4.71 11.73 17.65
C ARG A 611 3.67 12.27 18.63
N GLN A 612 4.04 12.46 19.89
CA GLN A 612 3.10 12.80 20.95
C GLN A 612 3.78 13.61 22.06
N TYR A 613 2.96 14.33 22.83
CA TYR A 613 3.31 14.95 24.10
C TYR A 613 2.80 14.02 25.21
N SER A 614 3.68 13.16 25.72
CA SER A 614 3.32 12.10 26.67
C SER A 614 4.57 11.57 27.39
N ASP A 615 4.35 10.58 28.26
CA ASP A 615 5.40 9.74 28.84
C ASP A 615 6.34 10.49 29.80
N SER A 616 7.47 9.88 30.18
CA SER A 616 8.38 10.45 31.18
C SER A 616 8.93 11.83 30.82
N PRO A 617 9.23 12.15 29.53
CA PRO A 617 9.62 13.52 29.15
C PRO A 617 8.54 14.57 29.44
N ARG A 618 7.26 14.22 29.32
CA ARG A 618 6.13 15.10 29.68
C ARG A 618 6.10 15.35 31.18
N ALA A 619 6.18 14.28 31.98
CA ALA A 619 6.13 14.40 33.44
C ALA A 619 7.28 15.25 33.99
N ILE A 620 8.50 15.10 33.46
CA ILE A 620 9.65 15.96 33.83
C ILE A 620 9.36 17.42 33.45
N TYR A 621 8.89 17.68 32.22
CA TYR A 621 8.56 19.02 31.76
C TYR A 621 7.51 19.71 32.66
N GLU A 622 6.41 19.01 32.98
CA GLU A 622 5.34 19.53 33.82
C GLU A 622 5.83 19.79 35.25
N GLU A 623 6.68 18.91 35.80
CA GLU A 623 7.27 19.09 37.12
C GLU A 623 8.22 20.30 37.17
N MET A 624 9.06 20.50 36.14
CA MET A 624 9.91 21.69 36.03
C MET A 624 9.08 22.98 36.01
N ARG A 625 7.94 22.96 35.31
CA ARG A 625 7.00 24.10 35.31
C ARG A 625 6.37 24.30 36.67
N ARG A 626 5.91 23.23 37.32
CA ARG A 626 5.27 23.27 38.65
C ARG A 626 6.20 23.85 39.71
N GLN A 627 7.48 23.52 39.67
CA GLN A 627 8.49 24.04 40.60
C GLN A 627 9.02 25.44 40.24
N GLY A 628 8.53 26.08 39.18
CA GLY A 628 8.96 27.43 38.79
C GLY A 628 10.41 27.51 38.29
N ILE A 629 10.93 26.44 37.67
CA ILE A 629 12.27 26.42 37.08
C ILE A 629 12.34 27.41 35.92
N ASP A 630 13.40 28.22 35.85
CA ASP A 630 13.64 29.16 34.76
C ASP A 630 14.40 28.49 33.60
N PHE A 631 13.66 28.05 32.58
CA PHE A 631 14.23 27.39 31.40
C PHE A 631 13.46 27.69 30.11
N GLU A 632 14.18 27.59 28.98
CA GLU A 632 13.61 27.58 27.64
C GLU A 632 13.31 26.15 27.20
N ALA A 633 12.04 25.89 26.91
CA ALA A 633 11.57 24.58 26.48
C ALA A 633 11.40 24.50 24.95
N VAL A 634 12.02 23.49 24.34
CA VAL A 634 11.76 23.12 22.95
C VAL A 634 11.19 21.71 22.90
N TRP A 635 10.00 21.57 22.32
CA TRP A 635 9.39 20.27 22.04
C TRP A 635 9.48 19.91 20.56
N SER A 636 9.96 18.70 20.31
CA SER A 636 10.08 18.11 18.99
C SER A 636 8.77 17.43 18.58
N TYR A 637 8.27 17.72 17.37
CA TYR A 637 7.06 17.06 16.83
C TYR A 637 7.22 16.48 15.41
N THR A 638 6.47 15.42 15.12
CA THR A 638 6.31 14.76 13.83
C THR A 638 4.83 14.77 13.45
N GLY A 639 4.52 15.09 12.19
CA GLY A 639 3.12 15.19 11.74
C GLY A 639 2.50 16.52 12.10
N LYS A 640 1.46 16.52 12.94
CA LYS A 640 0.76 17.73 13.38
C LYS A 640 0.97 17.97 14.89
N PRO A 641 1.15 19.22 15.34
CA PRO A 641 1.49 19.53 16.74
C PRO A 641 0.27 19.64 17.67
N GLN A 642 -0.87 19.01 17.37
CA GLN A 642 -2.02 19.06 18.28
C GLN A 642 -1.70 18.33 19.60
N GLY A 643 -2.17 18.86 20.73
CA GLY A 643 -1.94 18.30 22.06
C GLY A 643 -0.59 18.67 22.72
N PHE A 644 0.31 19.35 21.99
CA PHE A 644 1.56 19.83 22.57
C PHE A 644 1.36 21.12 23.39
N PRO A 645 2.23 21.40 24.38
CA PRO A 645 2.13 22.57 25.25
C PRO A 645 2.25 23.87 24.46
N LYS A 646 1.39 24.85 24.78
CA LYS A 646 1.35 26.15 24.11
C LYS A 646 2.47 27.09 24.55
N ASP A 647 3.02 26.87 25.74
CA ASP A 647 4.07 27.68 26.36
C ASP A 647 5.50 27.23 25.97
N ALA A 648 5.63 26.14 25.21
CA ALA A 648 6.91 25.66 24.70
C ALA A 648 7.11 26.01 23.21
N THR A 649 8.37 26.14 22.80
CA THR A 649 8.70 26.30 21.38
C THR A 649 8.59 24.96 20.65
N LEU A 650 7.66 24.86 19.70
CA LEU A 650 7.45 23.63 18.94
C LEU A 650 8.29 23.63 17.67
N VAL A 651 9.13 22.60 17.50
CA VAL A 651 9.98 22.43 16.31
C VAL A 651 9.69 21.10 15.62
N ARG A 652 9.55 21.14 14.29
CA ARG A 652 9.35 19.91 13.52
C ARG A 652 10.63 19.09 13.50
N ARG A 653 10.56 17.79 13.82
CA ARG A 653 11.70 16.85 13.74
C ARG A 653 12.37 16.92 12.36
N TRP A 654 13.71 16.95 12.32
CA TRP A 654 14.54 17.16 11.12
C TRP A 654 14.44 18.52 10.42
N SER A 655 13.79 19.52 11.01
CA SER A 655 13.85 20.91 10.55
C SER A 655 15.16 21.59 10.97
N LEU A 656 15.52 22.71 10.32
CA LEU A 656 16.69 23.50 10.75
C LEU A 656 16.56 24.03 12.18
N PRO A 657 15.38 24.53 12.64
CA PRO A 657 15.17 24.87 14.04
C PRO A 657 15.42 23.71 15.01
N TYR A 658 14.97 22.49 14.66
CA TYR A 658 15.22 21.29 15.47
C TYR A 658 16.72 20.97 15.60
N LEU A 659 17.44 20.98 14.48
CA LEU A 659 18.88 20.75 14.46
C LEU A 659 19.64 21.83 15.24
N ARG A 660 19.23 23.10 15.11
CA ARG A 660 19.81 24.22 15.85
C ARG A 660 19.56 24.11 17.35
N ALA A 661 18.35 23.70 17.76
CA ALA A 661 18.01 23.52 19.17
C ALA A 661 18.86 22.41 19.79
N LEU A 662 18.90 21.22 19.17
CA LEU A 662 19.72 20.11 19.67
C LEU A 662 21.21 20.46 19.77
N ALA A 663 21.78 21.16 18.78
CA ALA A 663 23.20 21.53 18.79
C ALA A 663 23.60 22.51 19.92
N ARG A 664 22.63 23.25 20.47
CA ARG A 664 22.86 24.32 21.45
C ARG A 664 22.31 24.00 22.83
N ALA A 665 21.45 23.00 22.97
CA ALA A 665 20.77 22.69 24.23
C ALA A 665 21.76 22.30 25.34
N ALA A 666 21.45 22.72 26.56
CA ALA A 666 22.12 22.24 27.76
C ALA A 666 21.66 20.82 28.11
N TYR A 667 20.36 20.53 27.90
CA TYR A 667 19.78 19.22 28.18
C TYR A 667 19.02 18.63 26.99
N TRP A 668 19.24 17.33 26.77
CA TRP A 668 18.44 16.47 25.90
C TRP A 668 17.64 15.51 26.78
N ILE A 669 16.32 15.49 26.64
CA ILE A 669 15.43 14.59 27.38
C ILE A 669 14.52 13.87 26.39
N ASP A 670 14.59 12.54 26.34
CA ASP A 670 13.72 11.73 25.48
C ASP A 670 13.54 10.30 26.00
N ASN A 671 12.72 9.50 25.31
CA ASN A 671 12.35 8.13 25.71
C ASN A 671 12.63 7.03 24.66
N GLN A 672 13.11 7.36 23.45
CA GLN A 672 13.34 6.37 22.37
C GLN A 672 14.66 6.55 21.58
N SER A 673 15.47 7.54 21.93
CA SER A 673 16.65 8.06 21.25
C SER A 673 16.42 9.13 20.17
N TYR A 674 17.17 10.23 20.29
CA TYR A 674 17.38 11.20 19.21
C TYR A 674 18.11 10.58 18.01
N PRO A 675 17.95 11.14 16.79
CA PRO A 675 18.50 10.56 15.57
C PRO A 675 19.99 10.20 15.67
N LEU A 676 20.32 8.99 15.23
CA LEU A 676 21.67 8.39 15.35
C LEU A 676 22.75 9.23 14.63
N LYS A 677 22.37 9.89 13.53
CA LYS A 677 23.29 10.71 12.70
C LYS A 677 23.72 12.03 13.35
N LEU A 678 23.19 12.37 14.52
CA LEU A 678 23.48 13.64 15.21
C LEU A 678 24.48 13.41 16.35
N THR A 679 25.58 14.16 16.30
CA THR A 679 26.61 14.15 17.35
C THR A 679 26.17 15.02 18.53
N LYS A 680 26.17 14.46 19.75
CA LYS A 680 25.93 15.23 20.98
C LYS A 680 27.11 16.17 21.23
N ARG A 681 26.82 17.45 21.55
CA ARG A 681 27.85 18.44 21.88
C ARG A 681 28.50 18.08 23.23
N PRO A 682 29.83 18.20 23.39
CA PRO A 682 30.45 18.21 24.71
C PRO A 682 29.84 19.30 25.61
N GLY A 683 29.42 18.92 26.81
CA GLY A 683 28.73 19.80 27.78
C GLY A 683 27.20 19.81 27.69
N THR A 684 26.59 19.08 26.74
CA THR A 684 25.15 18.79 26.77
C THR A 684 24.91 17.52 27.59
N THR A 685 24.03 17.60 28.59
CA THR A 685 23.60 16.47 29.40
C THR A 685 22.41 15.77 28.73
N TYR A 686 22.51 14.46 28.53
CA TYR A 686 21.48 13.63 27.92
C TYR A 686 20.88 12.68 28.95
N ILE A 687 19.63 12.94 29.33
CA ILE A 687 18.79 12.12 30.19
C ILE A 687 17.88 11.26 29.29
N GLN A 688 18.19 9.96 29.20
CA GLN A 688 17.39 8.96 28.51
C GLN A 688 16.43 8.32 29.49
N THR A 689 15.13 8.54 29.28
CA THR A 689 14.09 8.02 30.17
C THR A 689 13.66 6.60 29.83
N TRP A 690 13.93 6.13 28.60
CA TRP A 690 13.38 4.89 28.06
C TRP A 690 11.84 4.82 28.20
N HIS A 691 11.23 3.67 27.88
CA HIS A 691 9.77 3.60 27.73
C HIS A 691 9.15 2.33 28.31
N GLY A 692 9.85 1.61 29.19
CA GLY A 692 9.33 0.42 29.86
C GLY A 692 10.41 -0.60 30.20
N SER A 693 10.16 -1.37 31.26
CA SER A 693 11.05 -2.46 31.68
C SER A 693 11.04 -3.64 30.72
N ALA A 694 12.15 -4.36 30.67
CA ALA A 694 12.31 -5.43 29.69
C ALA A 694 11.71 -6.75 30.16
N LEU A 695 10.65 -7.19 29.49
CA LEU A 695 10.29 -8.62 29.45
C LEU A 695 11.08 -9.35 28.35
N LYS A 696 11.17 -8.74 27.17
CA LYS A 696 11.79 -9.30 25.96
C LYS A 696 13.26 -8.95 25.92
N ARG A 697 14.09 -9.79 25.28
CA ARG A 697 15.50 -9.44 25.04
C ARG A 697 15.60 -8.21 24.15
N MET A 698 16.47 -7.29 24.52
CA MET A 698 16.64 -5.98 23.89
C MET A 698 18.10 -5.73 23.55
N GLY A 699 18.38 -4.80 22.64
CA GLY A 699 19.75 -4.35 22.38
C GLY A 699 20.67 -5.48 21.91
N PHE A 700 21.88 -5.55 22.46
CA PHE A 700 22.87 -6.55 22.07
C PHE A 700 22.52 -7.98 22.53
N ASP A 701 21.46 -8.17 23.32
CA ASP A 701 20.97 -9.50 23.68
C ASP A 701 20.05 -10.12 22.64
N GLU A 702 19.57 -9.33 21.67
CA GLU A 702 18.76 -9.82 20.55
C GLU A 702 19.60 -10.65 19.56
N PRO A 703 19.09 -11.78 19.06
CA PRO A 703 19.80 -12.63 18.09
C PRO A 703 20.30 -11.86 16.86
N GLY A 704 19.48 -10.96 16.32
CA GLY A 704 19.84 -10.15 15.15
C GLY A 704 21.08 -9.28 15.37
N TRP A 705 21.21 -8.63 16.54
CA TRP A 705 22.39 -7.82 16.86
C TRP A 705 23.64 -8.67 17.12
N LYS A 706 23.48 -9.87 17.68
CA LYS A 706 24.59 -10.83 17.87
C LYS A 706 25.17 -11.31 16.55
N LEU A 707 24.34 -11.40 15.50
CA LEU A 707 24.73 -11.80 14.15
C LEU A 707 25.37 -10.66 13.34
N MET A 708 25.22 -9.39 13.76
CA MET A 708 25.85 -8.25 13.08
C MET A 708 27.36 -8.21 13.30
N SER A 709 28.08 -7.61 12.34
CA SER A 709 29.53 -7.45 12.42
C SER A 709 29.95 -6.58 13.62
N ARG A 710 31.19 -6.74 14.09
CA ARG A 710 31.74 -5.90 15.17
C ARG A 710 31.71 -4.40 14.83
N ALA A 711 31.85 -4.04 13.55
CA ALA A 711 31.80 -2.65 13.10
C ALA A 711 30.40 -2.04 13.26
N GLU A 712 29.37 -2.79 12.87
CA GLU A 712 27.96 -2.37 13.03
C GLU A 712 27.57 -2.28 14.50
N GLN A 713 27.99 -3.26 15.32
CA GLN A 713 27.77 -3.21 16.77
C GLN A 713 28.49 -2.00 17.40
N ALA A 714 29.71 -1.67 16.95
CA ALA A 714 30.43 -0.49 17.44
C ALA A 714 29.76 0.83 17.03
N GLU A 715 29.15 0.89 15.85
CA GLU A 715 28.36 2.06 15.44
C GLU A 715 27.12 2.25 16.30
N GLN A 716 26.43 1.15 16.63
CA GLN A 716 25.32 1.18 17.56
C GLN A 716 25.77 1.57 18.98
N GLN A 717 26.89 1.03 19.46
CA GLN A 717 27.44 1.38 20.78
C GLN A 717 27.70 2.88 20.90
N ARG A 718 28.29 3.51 19.88
CA ARG A 718 28.52 4.97 19.84
C ARG A 718 27.23 5.79 20.03
N THR A 719 26.07 5.23 19.71
CA THR A 719 24.78 5.88 19.95
C THR A 719 24.42 5.86 21.44
N LEU A 720 24.59 4.71 22.07
CA LEU A 720 24.26 4.46 23.48
C LEU A 720 25.22 5.21 24.41
N ASP A 721 26.48 5.33 24.01
CA ASP A 721 27.51 6.10 24.72
C ASP A 721 27.19 7.61 24.84
N ARG A 722 26.16 8.09 24.13
CA ARG A 722 25.66 9.48 24.25
C ARG A 722 24.84 9.69 25.52
N PHE A 723 24.30 8.65 26.15
CA PHE A 723 23.49 8.78 27.35
C PHE A 723 24.38 9.10 28.55
N ASP A 724 24.15 10.26 29.19
CA ASP A 724 24.84 10.59 30.44
C ASP A 724 24.08 10.00 31.62
N HIS A 725 22.75 10.01 31.55
CA HIS A 725 21.85 9.41 32.53
C HIS A 725 20.81 8.55 31.83
N PHE A 726 20.57 7.35 32.35
CA PHE A 726 19.59 6.39 31.88
C PHE A 726 18.73 5.95 33.05
N LEU A 727 17.43 6.21 32.98
CA LEU A 727 16.51 5.91 34.07
C LEU A 727 16.34 4.39 34.25
N ILE A 728 16.45 3.97 35.50
CA ILE A 728 16.26 2.60 35.96
C ILE A 728 15.15 2.61 37.01
N ARG A 729 14.22 1.66 36.87
CA ARG A 729 13.06 1.54 37.75
C ARG A 729 13.12 0.39 38.76
N SER A 730 14.00 -0.58 38.52
CA SER A 730 14.31 -1.66 39.45
C SER A 730 15.65 -2.32 39.11
N GLU A 731 16.19 -3.11 40.04
CA GLU A 731 17.40 -3.92 39.78
C GLU A 731 17.23 -4.96 38.66
N HIS A 732 15.99 -5.30 38.30
CA HIS A 732 15.71 -6.07 37.09
C HIS A 732 16.19 -5.36 35.82
N ASP A 733 15.98 -4.05 35.70
CA ASP A 733 16.41 -3.28 34.53
C ASP A 733 17.94 -3.13 34.48
N VAL A 734 18.63 -3.15 35.63
CA VAL A 734 20.10 -3.21 35.69
C VAL A 734 20.60 -4.52 35.08
N ARG A 735 20.03 -5.66 35.52
CA ARG A 735 20.41 -7.00 35.03
C ARG A 735 20.03 -7.26 33.58
N THR A 736 19.05 -6.52 33.04
CA THR A 736 18.52 -6.69 31.69
C THR A 736 18.86 -5.52 30.77
N LEU A 737 18.09 -4.43 30.78
CA LEU A 737 18.25 -3.28 29.87
C LEU A 737 19.65 -2.68 29.90
N ALA A 738 20.18 -2.35 31.09
CA ALA A 738 21.48 -1.71 31.22
C ALA A 738 22.60 -2.62 30.70
N LYS A 739 22.57 -3.90 31.09
CA LYS A 739 23.50 -4.93 30.59
C LYS A 739 23.41 -5.10 29.08
N ALA A 740 22.19 -5.19 28.54
CA ALA A 740 21.96 -5.45 27.12
C ALA A 740 22.33 -4.26 26.21
N PHE A 741 22.27 -3.04 26.74
CA PHE A 741 22.78 -1.82 26.10
C PHE A 741 24.24 -1.50 26.49
N ARG A 742 24.88 -2.35 27.32
CA ARG A 742 26.26 -2.20 27.80
C ARG A 742 26.50 -0.84 28.45
N LEU A 743 25.50 -0.34 29.18
CA LEU A 743 25.58 0.95 29.86
C LEU A 743 26.46 0.83 31.12
N PRO A 744 27.35 1.80 31.38
CA PRO A 744 28.16 1.79 32.58
C PRO A 744 27.33 2.17 33.82
N GLU A 745 27.70 1.64 34.98
CA GLU A 745 27.01 1.87 36.26
C GLU A 745 26.79 3.36 36.56
N LYS A 746 27.79 4.20 36.28
CA LYS A 746 27.73 5.66 36.48
C LYS A 746 26.65 6.39 35.67
N ALA A 747 26.14 5.76 34.60
CA ALA A 747 25.08 6.35 33.78
C ALA A 747 23.69 5.97 34.31
N LEU A 748 23.58 5.03 35.26
CA LEU A 748 22.29 4.52 35.72
C LEU A 748 21.69 5.44 36.79
N LEU A 749 20.44 5.87 36.57
CA LEU A 749 19.70 6.73 37.48
C LEU A 749 18.52 5.96 38.10
N ARG A 750 18.67 5.52 39.35
CA ARG A 750 17.70 4.71 40.10
C ARG A 750 16.62 5.57 40.76
N VAL A 751 15.69 6.04 39.94
CA VAL A 751 14.64 6.98 40.36
C VAL A 751 13.22 6.53 40.04
N GLY A 752 13.04 5.45 39.27
CA GLY A 752 11.74 5.09 38.70
C GLY A 752 11.46 5.88 37.41
N TYR A 753 10.26 5.70 36.85
CA TYR A 753 9.84 6.46 35.67
C TYR A 753 8.91 7.62 36.06
N PRO A 754 9.22 8.87 35.65
CA PRO A 754 8.36 10.04 35.85
C PRO A 754 6.91 9.85 35.42
N ARG A 755 6.64 9.11 34.33
CA ARG A 755 5.26 8.83 33.90
C ARG A 755 4.45 8.04 34.92
N ASN A 756 5.12 7.24 35.75
CA ASN A 756 4.48 6.37 36.73
C ASN A 756 4.17 7.08 38.04
N ASP A 757 4.63 8.32 38.24
CA ASP A 757 4.42 9.03 39.49
C ASP A 757 2.92 9.15 39.83
N ALA A 758 2.11 9.46 38.82
CA ALA A 758 0.65 9.53 38.96
C ALA A 758 0.00 8.16 39.28
N LEU A 759 0.56 7.06 38.78
CA LEU A 759 0.03 5.71 39.07
C LEU A 759 0.33 5.31 40.51
N ALA A 760 1.55 5.55 40.98
CA ALA A 760 1.94 5.27 42.36
C ALA A 760 1.12 6.12 43.36
N GLN A 761 0.82 7.37 43.01
CA GLN A 761 -0.03 8.27 43.81
C GLN A 761 -1.51 7.88 43.78
N ALA A 762 -1.98 7.26 42.70
CA ALA A 762 -3.36 6.81 42.54
C ALA A 762 -3.64 5.45 43.23
N ARG A 763 -2.64 4.81 43.84
CA ARG A 763 -2.83 3.55 44.56
C ARG A 763 -3.83 3.73 45.70
N GLY A 764 -4.91 2.94 45.68
CA GLY A 764 -6.00 3.03 46.67
C GLY A 764 -6.97 4.20 46.46
N ALA A 765 -6.83 4.98 45.39
CA ALA A 765 -7.78 6.04 45.07
C ALA A 765 -9.15 5.46 44.66
N THR A 766 -10.21 6.01 45.22
CA THR A 766 -11.61 5.63 44.93
C THR A 766 -12.30 6.59 43.97
N GLU A 767 -11.71 7.78 43.73
CA GLU A 767 -12.26 8.77 42.80
C GLU A 767 -12.02 8.35 41.35
N ARG A 768 -13.07 8.46 40.55
CA ARG A 768 -13.01 8.09 39.12
C ARG A 768 -12.27 9.18 38.33
N PRO A 769 -11.26 8.84 37.50
CA PRO A 769 -10.53 9.83 36.73
C PRO A 769 -11.41 10.59 35.71
N PRO A 770 -11.08 11.86 35.38
CA PRO A 770 -11.86 12.68 34.43
C PRO A 770 -12.05 12.03 33.06
N LEU A 771 -11.11 11.19 32.63
CA LEU A 771 -11.17 10.47 31.36
C LEU A 771 -12.43 9.59 31.22
N ALA A 772 -13.03 9.13 32.33
CA ALA A 772 -14.28 8.36 32.28
C ALA A 772 -15.42 9.15 31.62
N ALA A 773 -15.56 10.43 31.99
CA ALA A 773 -16.58 11.31 31.44
C ALA A 773 -16.28 11.67 29.97
N GLU A 774 -15.01 11.87 29.63
CA GLU A 774 -14.58 12.11 28.24
C GLU A 774 -14.91 10.92 27.31
N LEU A 775 -14.79 9.70 27.82
CA LEU A 775 -15.10 8.47 27.10
C LEU A 775 -16.59 8.08 27.17
N GLY A 776 -17.42 8.83 27.90
CA GLY A 776 -18.85 8.56 28.05
C GLY A 776 -19.17 7.27 28.82
N ILE A 777 -18.29 6.86 29.74
CA ILE A 777 -18.47 5.61 30.50
C ILE A 777 -19.48 5.84 31.64
N PRO A 778 -20.55 5.03 31.75
CA PRO A 778 -21.55 5.16 32.82
C PRO A 778 -20.95 4.98 34.22
N SER A 779 -21.49 5.71 35.20
CA SER A 779 -20.94 5.76 36.58
C SER A 779 -20.98 4.42 37.31
N ASP A 780 -21.94 3.57 36.97
CA ASP A 780 -22.21 2.24 37.53
C ASP A 780 -21.34 1.13 36.91
N LYS A 781 -20.70 1.38 35.76
CA LYS A 781 -19.91 0.38 35.04
C LYS A 781 -18.45 0.36 35.48
N LYS A 782 -17.93 -0.85 35.70
CA LYS A 782 -16.49 -1.12 35.88
C LYS A 782 -15.77 -1.07 34.54
N VAL A 783 -14.48 -0.75 34.55
CA VAL A 783 -13.66 -0.57 33.34
C VAL A 783 -12.62 -1.67 33.24
N LEU A 784 -12.69 -2.46 32.18
CA LEU A 784 -11.65 -3.43 31.81
C LEU A 784 -10.79 -2.84 30.72
N LEU A 785 -9.47 -2.93 30.83
CA LEU A 785 -8.54 -2.53 29.77
C LEU A 785 -7.90 -3.75 29.12
N TYR A 786 -8.14 -3.97 27.84
CA TYR A 786 -7.38 -4.93 27.04
C TYR A 786 -6.23 -4.24 26.29
N ALA A 787 -4.99 -4.57 26.67
CA ALA A 787 -3.78 -3.96 26.11
C ALA A 787 -2.74 -5.03 25.71
N PRO A 788 -2.90 -5.67 24.54
CA PRO A 788 -2.02 -6.73 24.07
C PRO A 788 -0.73 -6.21 23.41
N THR A 789 0.25 -7.09 23.31
CA THR A 789 1.51 -6.88 22.60
C THR A 789 1.31 -6.82 21.09
N PHE A 790 2.12 -6.01 20.41
CA PHE A 790 2.18 -5.98 18.95
C PHE A 790 2.61 -7.31 18.32
N ARG A 791 1.89 -7.76 17.29
CA ARG A 791 2.25 -8.90 16.44
C ARG A 791 2.66 -8.41 15.05
N GLN A 792 3.69 -9.03 14.45
CA GLN A 792 4.13 -8.69 13.08
C GLN A 792 3.24 -9.33 12.01
N HIS A 793 2.72 -10.53 12.28
CA HIS A 793 1.72 -11.22 11.49
C HIS A 793 0.34 -10.54 11.71
N GLY A 794 -0.33 -10.08 10.64
CA GLY A 794 -1.65 -9.39 10.71
C GLY A 794 -1.75 -8.03 9.99
N GLY A 795 -0.65 -7.47 9.48
CA GLY A 795 -0.65 -6.18 8.81
C GLY A 795 -0.92 -5.01 9.78
N ARG A 796 -1.54 -3.92 9.31
CA ARG A 796 -1.89 -2.76 10.17
C ARG A 796 -3.17 -2.96 10.98
N ARG A 797 -3.89 -4.06 10.78
CA ARG A 797 -5.20 -4.31 11.39
C ARG A 797 -5.00 -5.23 12.59
N PHE A 798 -5.58 -4.89 13.73
CA PHE A 798 -5.60 -5.77 14.89
C PHE A 798 -6.96 -6.46 15.00
N ALA A 799 -6.98 -7.78 14.85
CA ALA A 799 -8.13 -8.61 15.16
C ALA A 799 -8.07 -9.02 16.64
N LEU A 800 -9.20 -8.95 17.33
CA LEU A 800 -9.30 -9.43 18.71
C LEU A 800 -9.22 -10.97 18.72
N PRO A 801 -8.46 -11.57 19.65
CA PRO A 801 -8.32 -13.02 19.76
C PRO A 801 -9.52 -13.72 20.43
N PHE A 802 -10.64 -13.03 20.57
CA PHE A 802 -11.88 -13.52 21.13
C PHE A 802 -13.05 -12.77 20.48
N ASP A 803 -14.25 -13.36 20.56
CA ASP A 803 -15.47 -12.74 20.04
C ASP A 803 -15.90 -11.56 20.92
N VAL A 804 -15.77 -10.36 20.36
CA VAL A 804 -16.10 -9.10 21.05
C VAL A 804 -17.61 -8.89 21.22
N GLU A 805 -18.43 -9.46 20.33
CA GLU A 805 -19.89 -9.39 20.43
C GLU A 805 -20.36 -10.30 21.57
N ARG A 806 -19.83 -11.53 21.62
CA ARG A 806 -20.08 -12.48 22.73
C ARG A 806 -19.64 -11.90 24.07
N PHE A 807 -18.48 -11.24 24.14
CA PHE A 807 -18.05 -10.53 25.33
C PHE A 807 -19.04 -9.42 25.74
N ALA A 808 -19.48 -8.59 24.78
CA ALA A 808 -20.37 -7.47 25.06
C ALA A 808 -21.78 -7.92 25.49
N GLU A 809 -22.24 -9.07 24.99
CA GLU A 809 -23.49 -9.71 25.44
C GLU A 809 -23.38 -10.26 26.85
N ALA A 810 -22.29 -10.97 27.17
CA ALA A 810 -22.10 -11.61 28.47
C ALA A 810 -21.77 -10.61 29.60
N PHE A 811 -20.99 -9.58 29.32
CA PHE A 811 -20.37 -8.73 30.34
C PHE A 811 -20.69 -7.24 30.21
N GLY A 812 -21.35 -6.80 29.13
CA GLY A 812 -21.64 -5.38 28.88
C GLY A 812 -22.58 -4.72 29.90
N ASP A 813 -23.29 -5.51 30.68
CA ASP A 813 -24.16 -5.03 31.76
C ASP A 813 -23.38 -4.65 33.03
N GLU A 814 -22.17 -5.16 33.23
CA GLU A 814 -21.31 -4.79 34.38
C GLU A 814 -20.06 -3.99 33.94
N TYR A 815 -19.51 -4.32 32.78
CA TYR A 815 -18.21 -3.83 32.32
C TYR A 815 -18.29 -3.00 31.04
N VAL A 816 -17.38 -2.04 30.94
CA VAL A 816 -16.97 -1.42 29.67
C VAL A 816 -15.54 -1.87 29.36
N LEU A 817 -15.32 -2.43 28.17
CA LEU A 817 -14.01 -2.88 27.71
C LEU A 817 -13.34 -1.79 26.87
N LEU A 818 -12.23 -1.27 27.36
CA LEU A 818 -11.33 -0.41 26.61
C LEU A 818 -10.32 -1.28 25.85
N VAL A 819 -10.26 -1.16 24.53
CA VAL A 819 -9.27 -1.86 23.70
C VAL A 819 -8.17 -0.88 23.32
N ARG A 820 -6.93 -1.20 23.69
CA ARG A 820 -5.74 -0.42 23.35
C ARG A 820 -4.77 -1.27 22.52
N ALA A 821 -4.94 -1.24 21.21
CA ALA A 821 -3.97 -1.84 20.32
C ALA A 821 -2.67 -1.02 20.27
N HIS A 822 -1.59 -1.68 19.82
CA HIS A 822 -0.33 -1.00 19.58
C HIS A 822 -0.50 0.11 18.53
N TYR A 823 0.25 1.22 18.63
CA TYR A 823 0.12 2.40 17.75
C TYR A 823 0.39 2.14 16.24
N LEU A 824 0.91 0.97 15.88
CA LEU A 824 1.07 0.53 14.49
C LEU A 824 -0.19 -0.14 13.93
N ASN A 825 -1.09 -0.53 14.81
CA ASN A 825 -2.34 -1.19 14.53
C ASN A 825 -3.51 -0.21 14.66
N HIS A 826 -4.64 -0.58 14.06
CA HIS A 826 -5.94 0.01 14.34
C HIS A 826 -6.93 -1.11 14.62
N VAL A 827 -7.90 -0.83 15.49
CA VAL A 827 -8.98 -1.75 15.85
C VAL A 827 -10.21 -1.36 15.04
N VAL A 828 -10.96 -2.37 14.59
CA VAL A 828 -12.29 -2.17 13.99
C VAL A 828 -13.27 -2.95 14.85
N LEU A 829 -14.14 -2.24 15.57
CA LEU A 829 -15.15 -2.84 16.46
C LEU A 829 -16.49 -2.90 15.74
N PRO A 830 -17.25 -4.02 15.78
CA PRO A 830 -18.60 -4.10 15.22
C PRO A 830 -19.55 -3.02 15.78
N PRO A 831 -20.53 -2.51 15.02
CA PRO A 831 -21.56 -1.60 15.54
C PRO A 831 -22.32 -2.10 16.78
N SER A 832 -22.57 -3.41 16.87
CA SER A 832 -23.30 -4.07 17.96
C SER A 832 -22.70 -3.82 19.34
N VAL A 833 -21.39 -3.59 19.44
CA VAL A 833 -20.69 -3.43 20.72
C VAL A 833 -20.53 -1.98 21.16
N ARG A 834 -21.08 -1.02 20.40
CA ARG A 834 -20.99 0.42 20.70
C ARG A 834 -21.46 0.72 22.13
N GLY A 835 -20.67 1.49 22.87
CA GLY A 835 -20.94 1.85 24.27
C GLY A 835 -20.55 0.80 25.30
N ARG A 836 -20.33 -0.46 24.88
CA ARG A 836 -19.83 -1.56 25.73
C ARG A 836 -18.35 -1.82 25.51
N VAL A 837 -17.85 -1.58 24.28
CA VAL A 837 -16.45 -1.71 23.91
C VAL A 837 -15.99 -0.42 23.22
N ILE A 838 -14.86 0.12 23.66
CA ILE A 838 -14.33 1.43 23.21
C ILE A 838 -12.87 1.27 22.76
N ASP A 839 -12.56 1.67 21.53
CA ASP A 839 -11.17 1.75 21.07
C ASP A 839 -10.51 3.01 21.65
N VAL A 840 -9.47 2.81 22.46
CA VAL A 840 -8.67 3.88 23.07
C VAL A 840 -7.23 3.91 22.53
N SER A 841 -6.98 3.27 21.39
CA SER A 841 -5.65 3.21 20.76
C SER A 841 -5.09 4.59 20.36
N ASP A 842 -5.98 5.56 20.10
CA ASP A 842 -5.62 6.95 19.79
C ASP A 842 -5.28 7.79 21.05
N HIS A 843 -5.50 7.28 22.26
CA HIS A 843 -5.09 7.95 23.50
C HIS A 843 -3.57 7.79 23.72
N HIS A 844 -2.81 8.76 23.21
CA HIS A 844 -1.35 8.76 23.21
C HIS A 844 -0.71 8.55 24.59
N ASP A 845 -1.23 9.20 25.63
CA ASP A 845 -0.78 8.97 27.02
C ASP A 845 -1.51 7.78 27.60
N VAL A 846 -0.76 6.76 28.03
CA VAL A 846 -1.31 5.53 28.61
C VAL A 846 -1.68 5.70 30.07
N THR A 847 -1.03 6.62 30.77
CA THR A 847 -1.15 6.80 32.23
C THR A 847 -2.59 7.03 32.67
N PRO A 848 -3.37 7.94 32.03
CA PRO A 848 -4.76 8.15 32.43
C PRO A 848 -5.67 6.95 32.11
N VAL A 849 -5.36 6.20 31.05
CA VAL A 849 -6.11 4.98 30.67
C VAL A 849 -5.87 3.87 31.68
N LEU A 850 -4.62 3.70 32.15
CA LEU A 850 -4.27 2.76 33.22
C LEU A 850 -4.95 3.15 34.54
N ALA A 851 -4.86 4.42 34.94
CA ALA A 851 -5.49 4.90 36.17
C ALA A 851 -7.02 4.75 36.16
N LEU A 852 -7.66 4.78 34.98
CA LEU A 852 -9.09 4.58 34.81
C LEU A 852 -9.52 3.12 34.90
N ALA A 853 -8.67 2.17 34.52
CA ALA A 853 -9.05 0.76 34.45
C ALA A 853 -9.10 0.11 35.84
N ASP A 854 -10.19 -0.61 36.12
CA ASP A 854 -10.40 -1.41 37.33
C ASP A 854 -9.67 -2.76 37.26
N ALA A 855 -9.49 -3.30 36.05
CA ALA A 855 -8.58 -4.42 35.80
C ALA A 855 -7.92 -4.33 34.42
N LEU A 856 -6.75 -4.96 34.28
CA LEU A 856 -5.99 -5.06 33.04
C LEU A 856 -6.03 -6.49 32.50
N ILE A 857 -6.40 -6.64 31.23
CA ILE A 857 -6.22 -7.86 30.44
C ILE A 857 -5.04 -7.62 29.49
N THR A 858 -3.98 -8.43 29.58
CA THR A 858 -2.78 -8.26 28.76
C THR A 858 -2.11 -9.60 28.46
N ASP A 859 -0.99 -9.57 27.74
CA ASP A 859 -0.18 -10.73 27.40
C ASP A 859 1.29 -10.46 27.80
N TYR A 860 2.23 -10.52 26.86
CA TYR A 860 3.67 -10.22 27.02
C TYR A 860 3.99 -8.71 26.97
N SER A 861 3.06 -7.85 27.40
CA SER A 861 3.22 -6.40 27.29
C SER A 861 3.95 -5.84 28.51
N SER A 862 4.85 -4.88 28.29
CA SER A 862 5.55 -4.19 29.40
C SER A 862 4.61 -3.32 30.24
N VAL A 863 3.37 -3.07 29.78
CA VAL A 863 2.37 -2.28 30.51
C VAL A 863 1.99 -2.89 31.86
N MET A 864 2.13 -4.22 32.00
CA MET A 864 1.89 -4.92 33.27
C MET A 864 2.78 -4.40 34.41
N PHE A 865 4.02 -4.00 34.12
CA PHE A 865 4.94 -3.46 35.12
C PHE A 865 4.47 -2.10 35.65
N ASP A 866 3.86 -1.29 34.79
CA ASP A 866 3.36 0.04 35.17
C ASP A 866 2.02 -0.09 35.91
N TYR A 867 1.12 -0.95 35.40
CA TYR A 867 -0.20 -1.16 35.99
C TYR A 867 -0.15 -1.80 37.38
N ALA A 868 0.84 -2.65 37.64
CA ALA A 868 1.03 -3.28 38.96
C ALA A 868 1.17 -2.26 40.10
N LEU A 869 1.62 -1.03 39.82
CA LEU A 869 1.74 0.04 40.82
C LEU A 869 0.39 0.48 41.42
N LEU A 870 -0.71 0.26 40.69
CA LEU A 870 -2.07 0.57 41.16
C LEU A 870 -2.61 -0.47 42.14
N ASP A 871 -1.98 -1.65 42.23
CA ASP A 871 -2.45 -2.79 43.02
C ASP A 871 -3.88 -3.24 42.67
N ARG A 872 -4.17 -3.32 41.37
CA ARG A 872 -5.45 -3.75 40.81
C ARG A 872 -5.33 -5.09 40.08
N PRO A 873 -6.43 -5.85 39.90
CA PRO A 873 -6.42 -7.12 39.20
C PRO A 873 -5.81 -7.05 37.80
N MET A 874 -5.03 -8.09 37.45
CA MET A 874 -4.45 -8.29 36.12
C MET A 874 -4.78 -9.70 35.64
N LEU A 875 -5.20 -9.85 34.40
CA LEU A 875 -5.46 -11.12 33.74
C LEU A 875 -4.50 -11.25 32.56
N PHE A 876 -3.85 -12.40 32.45
CA PHE A 876 -2.91 -12.69 31.37
C PHE A 876 -3.57 -13.62 30.36
N PHE A 877 -3.74 -13.16 29.12
CA PHE A 877 -4.35 -13.90 28.01
C PHE A 877 -3.34 -14.30 26.91
N PRO A 878 -2.36 -15.18 27.18
CA PRO A 878 -1.38 -15.67 26.20
C PRO A 878 -1.95 -16.77 25.27
N TYR A 879 -2.96 -16.45 24.46
CA TYR A 879 -3.62 -17.40 23.55
C TYR A 879 -2.69 -18.02 22.49
N ASP A 880 -1.59 -17.34 22.16
CA ASP A 880 -0.62 -17.71 21.12
C ASP A 880 0.79 -18.00 21.67
N TYR A 881 0.90 -18.46 22.93
CA TYR A 881 2.20 -18.64 23.60
C TYR A 881 3.20 -19.49 22.82
N GLU A 882 2.76 -20.64 22.30
CA GLU A 882 3.65 -21.57 21.60
C GLU A 882 4.25 -20.92 20.35
N GLU A 883 3.42 -20.27 19.53
CA GLU A 883 3.86 -19.53 18.34
C GLU A 883 4.76 -18.33 18.72
N TYR A 884 4.35 -17.56 19.74
CA TYR A 884 5.07 -16.36 20.17
C TYR A 884 6.48 -16.66 20.70
N VAL A 885 6.67 -17.78 21.39
CA VAL A 885 7.98 -18.22 21.91
C VAL A 885 8.92 -18.63 20.78
N HIS A 886 8.39 -19.26 19.72
CA HIS A 886 9.18 -19.70 18.56
C HIS A 886 9.53 -18.57 17.58
N GLU A 887 8.72 -17.51 17.50
CA GLU A 887 8.95 -16.36 16.60
C GLU A 887 9.66 -15.16 17.28
N GLY A 888 9.73 -15.14 18.62
CA GLY A 888 10.14 -13.97 19.40
C GLY A 888 11.65 -13.78 19.61
N ARG A 889 12.02 -12.61 20.16
CA ARG A 889 13.40 -12.27 20.59
C ARG A 889 13.87 -13.08 21.82
N GLY A 890 13.02 -13.95 22.37
CA GLY A 890 13.13 -14.54 23.71
C GLY A 890 12.79 -13.56 24.84
N THR A 891 12.45 -14.07 26.02
CA THR A 891 12.21 -13.30 27.24
C THR A 891 13.38 -13.42 28.23
N TYR A 892 13.45 -12.51 29.21
CA TYR A 892 14.43 -12.55 30.30
C TYR A 892 14.01 -13.44 31.47
N PHE A 893 12.71 -13.71 31.60
CA PHE A 893 12.12 -14.64 32.56
C PHE A 893 10.84 -15.23 31.98
N ASP A 894 10.36 -16.33 32.54
CA ASP A 894 9.05 -16.89 32.17
C ASP A 894 7.92 -16.09 32.84
N LEU A 895 7.10 -15.44 32.02
CA LEU A 895 5.96 -14.67 32.50
C LEU A 895 4.90 -15.59 33.13
N LEU A 896 4.73 -16.81 32.63
CA LEU A 896 3.68 -17.72 33.11
C LEU A 896 3.92 -18.14 34.56
N GLU A 897 5.19 -18.25 34.97
CA GLU A 897 5.57 -18.60 36.35
C GLU A 897 5.48 -17.42 37.33
N ARG A 898 5.57 -16.18 36.83
CA ARG A 898 5.65 -14.96 37.66
C ARG A 898 4.46 -14.01 37.49
N ALA A 899 3.41 -14.44 36.80
CA ALA A 899 2.23 -13.65 36.54
C ALA A 899 1.55 -13.24 37.86
N PRO A 900 1.34 -11.93 38.11
CA PRO A 900 0.65 -11.44 39.31
C PRO A 900 -0.88 -11.53 39.20
N GLY A 901 -1.40 -12.57 38.54
CA GLY A 901 -2.81 -12.76 38.21
C GLY A 901 -3.06 -14.06 37.43
N PRO A 902 -4.32 -14.42 37.16
CA PRO A 902 -4.65 -15.63 36.42
C PRO A 902 -4.10 -15.60 34.99
N VAL A 903 -3.63 -16.75 34.53
CA VAL A 903 -3.21 -17.00 33.15
C VAL A 903 -4.29 -17.85 32.48
N VAL A 904 -4.85 -17.34 31.39
CA VAL A 904 -5.91 -17.99 30.59
C VAL A 904 -5.49 -18.08 29.12
N ARG A 905 -5.78 -19.19 28.46
CA ARG A 905 -5.34 -19.47 27.08
C ARG A 905 -6.48 -19.51 26.07
N THR A 906 -7.72 -19.64 26.52
CA THR A 906 -8.91 -19.68 25.67
C THR A 906 -9.91 -18.58 26.02
N GLU A 907 -10.77 -18.22 25.07
CA GLU A 907 -11.86 -17.27 25.31
C GLU A 907 -12.77 -17.75 26.44
N ASP A 908 -13.09 -19.04 26.49
CA ASP A 908 -13.96 -19.61 27.53
C ASP A 908 -13.31 -19.53 28.92
N GLU A 909 -12.00 -19.75 29.04
CA GLU A 909 -11.26 -19.54 30.28
C GLU A 909 -11.27 -18.07 30.70
N LEU A 910 -11.06 -17.14 29.75
CA LEU A 910 -11.15 -15.70 30.01
C LEU A 910 -12.54 -15.32 30.54
N HIS A 911 -13.60 -15.76 29.85
CA HIS A 911 -14.99 -15.51 30.25
C HIS A 911 -15.31 -16.16 31.59
N SER A 912 -14.79 -17.36 31.87
CA SER A 912 -14.98 -18.01 33.17
C SER A 912 -14.33 -17.22 34.30
N VAL A 913 -13.13 -16.65 34.11
CA VAL A 913 -12.49 -15.82 35.15
C VAL A 913 -13.25 -14.52 35.37
N LEU A 914 -13.84 -13.95 34.31
CA LEU A 914 -14.66 -12.74 34.40
C LEU A 914 -16.07 -13.00 34.98
N GLY A 915 -16.63 -14.20 34.77
CA GLY A 915 -18.00 -14.54 35.14
C GLY A 915 -18.16 -15.39 36.41
N ALA A 916 -17.12 -16.09 36.88
CA ALA A 916 -17.20 -16.99 38.05
C ALA A 916 -16.76 -16.34 39.37
N SER A 917 -16.13 -15.15 39.34
CA SER A 917 -15.62 -14.44 40.51
C SER A 917 -15.75 -12.93 40.30
N PRO A 918 -16.31 -12.14 41.23
CA PRO A 918 -16.13 -10.69 41.21
C PRO A 918 -14.64 -10.34 41.18
N LEU A 919 -14.25 -9.27 40.48
CA LEU A 919 -12.87 -8.75 40.49
C LEU A 919 -12.28 -8.60 41.91
N GLU A 920 -13.14 -8.42 42.91
CA GLU A 920 -12.80 -8.38 44.34
C GLU A 920 -12.13 -9.68 44.83
N GLU A 921 -12.60 -10.85 44.40
CA GLU A 921 -11.97 -12.13 44.77
C GLU A 921 -10.57 -12.28 44.16
N GLN A 922 -10.40 -11.87 42.89
CA GLN A 922 -9.09 -11.85 42.23
C GLN A 922 -8.15 -10.85 42.90
N THR A 923 -8.69 -9.72 43.38
CA THR A 923 -7.95 -8.72 44.14
C THR A 923 -7.35 -9.35 45.40
N VAL A 924 -8.15 -10.09 46.17
CA VAL A 924 -7.68 -10.77 47.40
C VAL A 924 -6.72 -11.91 47.08
N LYS A 925 -7.09 -12.81 46.15
CA LYS A 925 -6.32 -14.02 45.84
C LYS A 925 -4.89 -13.73 45.39
N TYR A 926 -4.70 -12.70 44.56
CA TYR A 926 -3.39 -12.36 43.98
C TYR A 926 -2.68 -11.18 44.66
N ALA A 927 -3.15 -10.70 45.82
CA ALA A 927 -2.56 -9.55 46.51
C ALA A 927 -1.06 -9.73 46.79
N ALA A 928 -0.66 -10.86 47.41
CA ALA A 928 0.74 -11.14 47.71
C ALA A 928 1.60 -11.29 46.45
N ALA A 929 1.04 -11.84 45.36
CA ALA A 929 1.73 -11.96 44.09
C ALA A 929 1.97 -10.58 43.44
N ARG A 930 0.99 -9.68 43.48
CA ARG A 930 1.13 -8.28 43.01
C ARG A 930 2.15 -7.51 43.85
N GLU A 931 2.12 -7.64 45.17
CA GLU A 931 3.09 -6.99 46.05
C GLU A 931 4.52 -7.43 45.74
N ARG A 932 4.76 -8.74 45.60
CA ARG A 932 6.07 -9.28 45.19
C ARG A 932 6.48 -8.79 43.81
N PHE A 933 5.54 -8.73 42.86
CA PHE A 933 5.81 -8.24 41.51
C PHE A 933 6.24 -6.77 41.52
N VAL A 934 5.59 -5.92 42.32
CA VAL A 934 6.00 -4.51 42.50
C VAL A 934 7.36 -4.41 43.18
N ALA A 935 7.65 -5.26 44.18
CA ALA A 935 8.97 -5.28 44.82
C ALA A 935 10.09 -5.67 43.84
N ASP A 936 9.85 -6.66 42.99
CA ASP A 936 10.83 -7.18 42.02
C ASP A 936 11.03 -6.22 40.83
N PHE A 937 9.96 -5.55 40.38
CA PHE A 937 9.97 -4.82 39.11
C PHE A 937 9.74 -3.32 39.24
N GLY A 938 9.22 -2.79 40.34
CA GLY A 938 8.89 -1.36 40.56
C GLY A 938 9.58 -0.73 41.77
N GLU A 939 10.72 -1.30 42.20
CA GLU A 939 11.47 -0.91 43.41
C GLU A 939 11.63 0.61 43.60
N TYR A 940 11.94 1.35 42.52
CA TYR A 940 12.22 2.79 42.55
C TYR A 940 11.03 3.67 42.16
N ASP A 941 9.89 3.12 41.72
CA ASP A 941 8.68 3.87 41.38
C ASP A 941 7.94 4.32 42.66
N LYS A 942 8.47 5.36 43.33
CA LYS A 942 7.95 5.88 44.61
C LYS A 942 7.00 7.07 44.49
N GLY A 943 6.50 7.40 43.30
CA GLY A 943 5.63 8.56 43.11
C GLY A 943 6.36 9.92 43.16
N THR A 944 7.69 9.93 43.02
CA THR A 944 8.54 11.12 43.19
C THR A 944 9.66 11.24 42.15
N ALA A 945 9.64 10.42 41.09
CA ALA A 945 10.71 10.32 40.09
C ALA A 945 10.94 11.65 39.36
N ALA A 946 9.87 12.30 38.88
CA ALA A 946 9.95 13.59 38.20
C ALA A 946 10.56 14.65 39.12
N ARG A 947 10.09 14.73 40.37
CA ARG A 947 10.57 15.70 41.37
C ARG A 947 12.07 15.52 41.63
N ARG A 948 12.52 14.28 41.84
CA ARG A 948 13.94 13.97 42.10
C ARG A 948 14.84 14.36 40.94
N ILE A 949 14.42 14.09 39.70
CA ILE A 949 15.16 14.52 38.50
C ILE A 949 15.25 16.05 38.43
N VAL A 950 14.16 16.76 38.71
CA VAL A 950 14.16 18.22 38.69
C VAL A 950 15.09 18.80 39.76
N GLU A 951 15.07 18.24 40.96
CA GLU A 951 15.94 18.63 42.06
C GLU A 951 17.42 18.34 41.77
N GLU A 952 17.74 17.19 41.20
CA GLU A 952 19.12 16.77 40.92
C GLU A 952 19.78 17.59 39.80
N PHE A 953 19.05 17.86 38.71
CA PHE A 953 19.65 18.46 37.50
C PHE A 953 19.33 19.94 37.30
N PHE A 954 18.31 20.47 37.97
CA PHE A 954 17.76 21.80 37.67
C PHE A 954 17.53 22.68 38.90
N ALA A 955 17.88 22.27 40.12
CA ALA A 955 17.66 23.06 41.34
C ALA A 955 18.26 24.49 41.26
N ASP A 956 19.46 24.63 40.70
CA ASP A 956 20.15 25.92 40.55
C ASP A 956 19.46 26.90 39.58
N TRP A 957 18.40 26.46 38.90
CA TRP A 957 17.63 27.27 37.95
C TRP A 957 16.29 27.73 38.53
N ARG A 958 16.00 27.46 39.80
CA ARG A 958 14.84 28.04 40.49
C ARG A 958 14.96 29.56 40.49
N LYS A 959 13.87 30.26 40.17
CA LYS A 959 13.79 31.71 40.37
C LYS A 959 13.87 31.98 41.87
N ALA A 960 14.77 32.88 42.26
CA ALA A 960 14.82 33.41 43.62
C ALA A 960 13.53 34.14 43.98
#